data_AF-A0AAJ2Q0H9-F1
#
_entry.id   AF-A0AAJ2Q0H9-F1
#
_cell.length_a   1.000
_cell.length_b   1.000
_cell.length_c   1.000
_cell.angle_alpha   90.00
_cell.angle_beta   90.00
_cell.angle_gamma   90.00
#
_symmetry.space_group_name_H-M   'P 1'
#
loop_
_entity.id
_entity.type
_entity.pdbx_description
1 polymer ?
#
loop_
_entity_poly.entity_id
_entity_poly.type
_entity_poly.pdbx_seq_one_letter_code
_entity_poly.pdbx_strand_id
1 'polypeptide(L)'
;PGDRPRRAGVSSFGVSGTNAHVILEQAPPAEPDDTVASADNTPRARAFAVSGRTAAALRDQADRLAARLRTAPDGTVRPADLAWSLAATRPALEHRAVVVAADHGTLLRGLTALADGAPDPAVVRGVADTDGDPVFLFPGHGPQWEGMAVELHSSDARFRAFFDEAAAAVEEYTDFRVLDVLRRTPGAPPLDRLDVVQPALFVTCVALARLWMACGVRPAAVAGQSLGEVAAAHIAGALTLQDAARVIGVRSRELMALAGRGGMVAVPLPLAEVERLIAPYDGRISVGGVTGPRSVTVAGDTESLAALLARLTGDGVRARRVPMDYASHCPQVEEVRDALLTGFAPVRPRPAEIPFHSTVTGARIEDTTTLDASYWYDNARRTVRLEPAVRALADAGHRVFVEVGPHPVVTSAVGDILDDLDITDGVVLGTLRRSDGGTQRFLTSVAALAVRGGSPDFGAVHDEPARRADLPVYAFQRRRYWPAFTPVESGGPADATADAPFWQAVDSGDVTTLATALALDEGTVATLAPALAGYRRRSEERGTADRWRYRITWHPIEGRTAPALTGRWVLAVPGGQEDGPEATAVRAALTRAGATCVPVVVDATADRAALATALDGAVAGARGLVSLLARDDTPHPAHPLLPTGFAATVALVQALDDLDARLPVWFLTRGAVAVGDADPAPDPAQALAWGFGRVVALEQADLWGGLVDLPERLDARTADRVVAVLAGTDHEDQVAVRATGTLGRRLERAAVGGLPGRRRWDPRGTVLVTGGTGALGAHVARWLARTGAAHLLLVSRSGPDAEGAAALLADLTAAGAHADIVACDIADPTDLAALLASIPEERPLTAVFHTAAVLDDGVIGSLTPERLAEVLRVKVGGALNLDAATAHLDLTAFVLFSSSSGVFGSPGHGNYAPGNAYLDALAEDRRLRGLPATAVAWSGWADGGMASGAVGERLQRHGVRLMDPAVAVTALQDALDHDDTALVVTDIDWEVFGAELDKGRPRRLYAGLPEIERLRARRPAPAPSTSDGGNELLTRLAALTDSDRRHALLELVRAHIAYILNHPSPDDVEPARAFRELGFDSLTAVELRNTLGEATGMRLPSTLVYDYPTPAALAEHLGELLAPAAPAASGGAVAVARGERAEDPVVIVGMACRFPGDADTPERFWRLLADGTDAMGPFPQDRDWDLDALYDPEPGKAGRTSTLVGGFLDGFADFDPGVFTISPREALAMDPQQRLLLEMAWETFERAGIDPRALRGSRTG
;
A
#
# COMPACT_ATOMS: atom_id res chain seq x y z
N PRO A 1 -33.12 44.00 10.20
CA PRO A 1 -31.73 43.50 10.09
C PRO A 1 -31.67 42.24 9.21
N GLY A 2 -31.43 42.26 7.92
CA GLY A 2 -31.20 43.27 6.88
C GLY A 2 -30.89 42.46 5.60
N ASP A 3 -31.51 42.79 4.47
CA ASP A 3 -31.61 42.02 3.20
C ASP A 3 -30.29 41.69 2.45
N ARG A 4 -29.16 41.58 3.14
CA ARG A 4 -27.86 41.25 2.53
C ARG A 4 -27.36 39.90 3.06
N PRO A 5 -26.76 39.05 2.20
CA PRO A 5 -26.21 37.78 2.65
C PRO A 5 -25.16 38.02 3.74
N ARG A 6 -25.26 37.27 4.84
CA ARG A 6 -24.29 37.37 5.95
C ARG A 6 -22.91 36.98 5.42
N ARG A 7 -21.88 37.73 5.77
CA ARG A 7 -20.49 37.46 5.39
C ARG A 7 -19.59 37.44 6.61
N ALA A 8 -18.62 36.53 6.62
CA ALA A 8 -17.58 36.43 7.64
C ALA A 8 -16.22 36.26 6.97
N GLY A 9 -15.17 36.85 7.54
CA GLY A 9 -13.79 36.59 7.14
C GLY A 9 -13.12 35.65 8.13
N VAL A 10 -12.42 34.64 7.63
CA VAL A 10 -11.57 33.74 8.42
C VAL A 10 -10.14 33.97 7.96
N SER A 11 -9.29 34.47 8.85
CA SER A 11 -7.86 34.64 8.60
C SER A 11 -7.07 33.59 9.38
N SER A 12 -6.11 32.96 8.75
CA SER A 12 -5.11 32.10 9.37
C SER A 12 -3.72 32.60 9.00
N PHE A 13 -2.87 32.79 10.00
CA PHE A 13 -1.52 33.34 9.84
C PHE A 13 -0.52 32.31 10.36
N GLY A 14 0.14 31.59 9.45
CA GLY A 14 1.15 30.60 9.81
C GLY A 14 2.43 31.26 10.33
N VAL A 15 3.14 30.57 11.23
CA VAL A 15 4.42 31.04 11.78
C VAL A 15 5.51 31.21 10.70
N SER A 16 5.38 30.50 9.57
CA SER A 16 6.20 30.64 8.36
C SER A 16 5.90 31.90 7.53
N GLY A 17 4.88 32.67 7.89
CA GLY A 17 4.39 33.83 7.12
C GLY A 17 3.37 33.48 6.03
N THR A 18 2.99 32.20 5.88
CA THR A 18 1.90 31.81 4.97
C THR A 18 0.56 32.24 5.55
N ASN A 19 -0.11 33.16 4.85
CA ASN A 19 -1.39 33.71 5.27
C ASN A 19 -2.51 33.17 4.38
N ALA A 20 -3.58 32.66 4.98
CA ALA A 20 -4.81 32.33 4.29
C ALA A 20 -5.93 33.27 4.78
N HIS A 21 -6.72 33.81 3.86
CA HIS A 21 -7.91 34.58 4.18
C HIS A 21 -9.08 34.10 3.33
N VAL A 22 -10.12 33.59 3.99
CA VAL A 22 -11.33 33.08 3.35
C VAL A 22 -12.49 33.99 3.70
N ILE A 23 -13.24 34.43 2.69
CA ILE A 23 -14.51 35.12 2.88
C ILE A 23 -15.63 34.10 2.73
N LEU A 24 -16.36 33.86 3.80
CA LEU A 24 -17.56 33.01 3.83
C LEU A 24 -18.77 33.90 3.59
N GLU A 25 -19.66 33.50 2.67
CA GLU A 25 -20.94 34.15 2.40
C GLU A 25 -22.08 33.17 2.63
N GLN A 26 -23.16 33.63 3.26
CA GLN A 26 -24.39 32.87 3.44
C GLN A 26 -24.94 32.45 2.08
N ALA A 27 -25.16 31.15 1.89
CA ALA A 27 -25.79 30.62 0.68
C ALA A 27 -27.15 31.31 0.41
N PRO A 28 -27.52 31.53 -0.86
CA PRO A 28 -28.84 32.03 -1.21
C PRO A 28 -29.93 31.17 -0.53
N PRO A 29 -31.00 31.77 0.01
CA PRO A 29 -32.11 30.98 0.51
C PRO A 29 -32.62 30.08 -0.61
N ALA A 30 -32.69 28.77 -0.37
CA ALA A 30 -33.23 27.84 -1.33
C ALA A 30 -34.67 28.25 -1.65
N GLU A 31 -34.99 28.42 -2.95
CA GLU A 31 -36.36 28.64 -3.36
C GLU A 31 -37.20 27.44 -2.86
N PRO A 32 -38.36 27.67 -2.23
CA PRO A 32 -39.23 26.58 -1.85
C PRO A 32 -39.63 25.81 -3.11
N ASP A 33 -39.14 24.58 -3.21
CA ASP A 33 -39.50 23.69 -4.31
C ASP A 33 -40.93 23.21 -4.13
N ASP A 34 -41.86 23.97 -4.72
CA ASP A 34 -43.31 23.75 -4.73
C ASP A 34 -43.72 22.46 -5.47
N THR A 35 -42.78 21.74 -6.11
CA THR A 35 -43.07 20.47 -6.80
C THR A 35 -43.21 19.27 -5.86
N VAL A 36 -42.74 19.36 -4.62
CA VAL A 36 -42.94 18.33 -3.58
C VAL A 36 -44.21 18.65 -2.78
N ALA A 37 -45.32 18.89 -3.48
CA ALA A 37 -46.61 19.12 -2.86
C ALA A 37 -47.18 17.81 -2.30
N SER A 38 -47.40 17.78 -0.98
CA SER A 38 -48.23 16.81 -0.25
C SER A 38 -47.97 15.32 -0.54
N ALA A 39 -46.74 14.84 -0.32
CA ALA A 39 -46.52 13.40 -0.18
C ALA A 39 -47.16 12.88 1.12
N ASP A 40 -47.96 11.84 1.00
CA ASP A 40 -48.81 11.27 2.04
C ASP A 40 -47.99 10.81 3.27
N ASN A 41 -48.33 11.31 4.46
CA ASN A 41 -47.69 10.92 5.73
C ASN A 41 -48.27 9.59 6.27
N THR A 42 -48.86 8.78 5.40
CA THR A 42 -49.46 7.49 5.77
C THR A 42 -48.37 6.55 6.31
N PRO A 43 -48.63 5.85 7.44
CA PRO A 43 -47.72 4.85 7.98
C PRO A 43 -47.45 3.76 6.93
N ARG A 44 -46.20 3.67 6.47
CA ARG A 44 -45.71 2.68 5.50
C ARG A 44 -44.36 2.16 5.97
N ALA A 45 -44.19 0.84 5.93
CA ALA A 45 -42.92 0.20 6.27
C ALA A 45 -41.79 0.70 5.38
N ARG A 46 -40.68 1.10 5.99
CA ARG A 46 -39.44 1.55 5.35
C ARG A 46 -38.25 0.84 6.00
N ALA A 47 -37.16 0.75 5.26
CA ALA A 47 -35.91 0.13 5.66
C ALA A 47 -34.87 1.20 5.95
N PHE A 48 -34.42 1.29 7.20
CA PHE A 48 -33.45 2.26 7.68
C PHE A 48 -32.12 1.55 7.90
N ALA A 49 -31.22 1.67 6.91
CA ALA A 49 -29.90 1.04 6.95
C ALA A 49 -28.94 1.80 7.87
N VAL A 50 -28.21 1.07 8.71
CA VAL A 50 -27.17 1.60 9.59
C VAL A 50 -25.97 0.66 9.49
N SER A 51 -24.76 1.21 9.43
CA SER A 51 -23.54 0.43 9.27
C SER A 51 -22.43 0.91 10.22
N GLY A 52 -21.48 0.03 10.51
CA GLY A 52 -20.28 0.31 11.28
C GLY A 52 -19.12 -0.58 10.83
N ARG A 53 -17.88 -0.09 10.95
CA ARG A 53 -16.68 -0.93 10.72
C ARG A 53 -16.50 -2.03 11.76
N THR A 54 -17.09 -1.84 12.94
CA THR A 54 -17.11 -2.83 14.02
C THR A 54 -18.52 -2.95 14.59
N ALA A 55 -18.79 -4.06 15.28
CA ALA A 55 -20.05 -4.24 16.00
C ALA A 55 -20.29 -3.16 17.08
N ALA A 56 -19.23 -2.59 17.66
CA ALA A 56 -19.35 -1.48 18.61
C ALA A 56 -19.75 -0.18 17.90
N ALA A 57 -19.08 0.16 16.78
CA ALA A 57 -19.42 1.34 15.99
C ALA A 57 -20.86 1.31 15.47
N LEU A 58 -21.37 0.15 15.05
CA LEU A 58 -22.76 -0.01 14.63
C LEU A 58 -23.75 0.32 15.76
N ARG A 59 -23.46 -0.12 17.00
CA ARG A 59 -24.30 0.17 18.17
C ARG A 59 -24.28 1.64 18.54
N ASP A 60 -23.11 2.25 18.56
CA ASP A 60 -22.96 3.67 18.87
C ASP A 60 -23.58 4.55 17.78
N GLN A 61 -23.50 4.13 16.51
CA GLN A 61 -24.17 4.82 15.41
C GLN A 61 -25.69 4.75 15.54
N ALA A 62 -26.23 3.60 15.95
CA ALA A 62 -27.65 3.43 16.24
C ALA A 62 -28.12 4.31 17.41
N ASP A 63 -27.32 4.41 18.48
CA ASP A 63 -27.63 5.29 19.62
C ASP A 63 -27.61 6.77 19.22
N ARG A 64 -26.59 7.22 18.48
CA ARG A 64 -26.51 8.59 17.95
C ARG A 64 -27.72 8.94 17.09
N LEU A 65 -28.16 8.01 16.24
CA LEU A 65 -29.35 8.19 15.41
C LEU A 65 -30.62 8.25 16.26
N ALA A 66 -30.77 7.38 17.25
CA ALA A 66 -31.90 7.40 18.18
C ALA A 66 -31.95 8.72 18.98
N ALA A 67 -30.82 9.19 19.49
CA ALA A 67 -30.71 10.46 20.21
C ALA A 67 -31.08 11.66 19.33
N ARG A 68 -30.64 11.66 18.06
CA ARG A 68 -31.00 12.70 17.08
C ARG A 68 -32.51 12.74 16.81
N LEU A 69 -33.16 11.58 16.73
CA LEU A 69 -34.60 11.47 16.52
C LEU A 69 -35.40 11.89 17.77
N ARG A 70 -34.90 11.61 18.99
CA ARG A 70 -35.54 12.05 20.24
C ARG A 70 -35.48 13.57 20.46
N THR A 71 -34.44 14.22 19.94
CA THR A 71 -34.19 15.67 20.11
C THR A 71 -34.73 16.52 18.95
N ALA A 72 -35.15 15.88 17.85
CA ALA A 72 -35.80 16.57 16.74
C ALA A 72 -37.20 17.06 17.17
N PRO A 73 -37.62 18.30 16.85
CA PRO A 73 -39.00 18.70 17.05
C PRO A 73 -39.94 17.78 16.25
N ASP A 74 -41.08 17.41 16.84
CA ASP A 74 -42.05 16.49 16.21
C ASP A 74 -42.41 16.95 14.78
N GLY A 75 -42.30 16.03 13.81
CA GLY A 75 -42.65 16.27 12.41
C GLY A 75 -41.55 16.92 11.54
N THR A 76 -40.35 17.19 12.08
CA THR A 76 -39.26 17.85 11.32
C THR A 76 -38.49 16.94 10.36
N VAL A 77 -38.46 15.62 10.60
CA VAL A 77 -37.76 14.65 9.72
C VAL A 77 -38.74 13.61 9.23
N ARG A 78 -39.04 13.63 7.92
CA ARG A 78 -39.90 12.62 7.29
C ARG A 78 -39.19 11.26 7.29
N PRO A 79 -39.89 10.15 7.60
CA PRO A 79 -39.32 8.81 7.52
C PRO A 79 -38.72 8.46 6.15
N ALA A 80 -39.33 8.94 5.07
CA ALA A 80 -38.84 8.78 3.69
C ALA A 80 -37.48 9.45 3.50
N ASP A 81 -37.37 10.72 3.91
CA ASP A 81 -36.14 11.51 3.82
C ASP A 81 -35.01 10.86 4.64
N LEU A 82 -35.34 10.33 5.83
CA LEU A 82 -34.39 9.63 6.68
C LEU A 82 -33.90 8.31 6.06
N ALA A 83 -34.81 7.45 5.60
CA ALA A 83 -34.47 6.16 5.01
C ALA A 83 -33.61 6.33 3.75
N TRP A 84 -33.97 7.30 2.89
CA TRP A 84 -33.20 7.64 1.71
C TRP A 84 -31.83 8.21 2.06
N SER A 85 -31.75 9.13 3.01
CA SER A 85 -30.46 9.75 3.38
C SER A 85 -29.49 8.72 3.94
N LEU A 86 -29.97 7.79 4.77
CA LEU A 86 -29.15 6.70 5.32
C LEU A 86 -28.59 5.79 4.21
N ALA A 87 -29.35 5.59 3.13
CA ALA A 87 -28.92 4.77 2.01
C ALA A 87 -28.00 5.50 1.01
N ALA A 88 -28.33 6.75 0.67
CA ALA A 88 -27.70 7.48 -0.41
C ALA A 88 -26.44 8.26 0.02
N THR A 89 -26.31 8.57 1.32
CA THR A 89 -25.28 9.49 1.82
C THR A 89 -24.33 8.87 2.84
N ARG A 90 -24.49 7.58 3.16
CA ARG A 90 -23.65 6.87 4.13
C ARG A 90 -23.07 5.60 3.53
N PRO A 91 -21.79 5.28 3.81
CA PRO A 91 -21.17 4.07 3.28
C PRO A 91 -21.79 2.80 3.86
N ALA A 92 -21.93 1.77 3.02
CA ALA A 92 -22.30 0.43 3.46
C ALA A 92 -21.08 -0.33 4.02
N LEU A 93 -20.77 -0.10 5.30
CA LEU A 93 -19.67 -0.74 6.04
C LEU A 93 -19.98 -2.21 6.39
N GLU A 94 -19.03 -2.90 7.01
CA GLU A 94 -19.02 -4.37 7.14
C GLU A 94 -20.07 -4.87 8.14
N HIS A 95 -20.19 -4.26 9.32
CA HIS A 95 -21.26 -4.59 10.25
C HIS A 95 -22.50 -3.78 9.89
N ARG A 96 -23.56 -4.47 9.50
CA ARG A 96 -24.78 -3.84 8.96
C ARG A 96 -25.98 -4.19 9.81
N ALA A 97 -26.87 -3.23 9.97
CA ALA A 97 -28.22 -3.48 10.44
C ALA A 97 -29.22 -2.67 9.61
N VAL A 98 -30.43 -3.20 9.49
CA VAL A 98 -31.54 -2.52 8.86
C VAL A 98 -32.73 -2.62 9.80
N VAL A 99 -33.26 -1.47 10.22
CA VAL A 99 -34.50 -1.41 10.99
C VAL A 99 -35.64 -1.27 9.99
N VAL A 100 -36.59 -2.21 9.99
CA VAL A 100 -37.80 -2.15 9.17
C VAL A 100 -38.95 -1.63 10.03
N ALA A 101 -39.38 -0.40 9.78
CA ALA A 101 -40.35 0.29 10.62
C ALA A 101 -41.42 1.01 9.79
N ALA A 102 -42.67 0.94 10.23
CA ALA A 102 -43.81 1.66 9.63
C ALA A 102 -44.08 3.03 10.27
N ASP A 103 -43.55 3.24 11.48
CA ASP A 103 -43.76 4.43 12.30
C ASP A 103 -42.49 4.77 13.12
N HIS A 104 -42.39 6.03 13.57
CA HIS A 104 -41.25 6.51 14.37
C HIS A 104 -41.04 5.76 15.69
N GLY A 105 -42.11 5.28 16.33
CA GLY A 105 -42.02 4.53 17.59
C GLY A 105 -41.32 3.18 17.39
N THR A 106 -41.70 2.45 16.33
CA THR A 106 -41.05 1.21 15.92
C THR A 106 -39.60 1.44 15.50
N LEU A 107 -39.31 2.53 14.78
CA LEU A 107 -37.93 2.91 14.44
C LEU A 107 -37.08 3.18 15.68
N LEU A 108 -37.57 4.01 16.61
CA LEU A 108 -36.85 4.33 17.84
C LEU A 108 -36.61 3.10 18.71
N ARG A 109 -37.60 2.22 18.82
CA ARG A 109 -37.46 0.94 19.55
C ARG A 109 -36.39 0.06 18.90
N GLY A 110 -36.43 -0.10 17.57
CA GLY A 110 -35.45 -0.90 16.84
C GLY A 110 -34.02 -0.34 16.95
N LEU A 111 -33.84 0.98 16.84
CA LEU A 111 -32.53 1.62 17.04
C LEU A 111 -32.03 1.47 18.47
N THR A 112 -32.92 1.58 19.47
CA THR A 112 -32.56 1.38 20.88
C THR A 112 -32.15 -0.07 21.14
N ALA A 113 -32.93 -1.05 20.64
CA ALA A 113 -32.58 -2.46 20.75
C ALA A 113 -31.25 -2.78 20.05
N LEU A 114 -31.01 -2.18 18.88
CA LEU A 114 -29.74 -2.30 18.18
C LEU A 114 -28.58 -1.75 19.01
N ALA A 115 -28.72 -0.55 19.59
CA ALA A 115 -27.72 0.06 20.48
C ALA A 115 -27.43 -0.80 21.71
N ASP A 116 -28.47 -1.35 22.34
CA ASP A 116 -28.36 -2.23 23.52
C ASP A 116 -27.82 -3.63 23.17
N GLY A 117 -27.70 -3.97 21.88
CA GLY A 117 -27.34 -5.30 21.40
C GLY A 117 -28.46 -6.35 21.59
N ALA A 118 -29.66 -5.92 21.96
CA ALA A 118 -30.83 -6.76 22.18
C ALA A 118 -31.52 -7.18 20.85
N PRO A 119 -32.17 -8.34 20.80
CA PRO A 119 -32.98 -8.73 19.65
C PRO A 119 -34.30 -7.94 19.60
N ASP A 120 -34.69 -7.47 18.42
CA ASP A 120 -36.02 -6.92 18.15
C ASP A 120 -36.49 -7.41 16.76
N PRO A 121 -37.77 -7.79 16.58
CA PRO A 121 -38.29 -8.31 15.31
C PRO A 121 -38.22 -7.31 14.15
N ALA A 122 -38.12 -6.01 14.41
CA ALA A 122 -37.95 -4.97 13.40
C ALA A 122 -36.48 -4.83 12.96
N VAL A 123 -35.52 -5.46 13.64
CA VAL A 123 -34.09 -5.28 13.39
C VAL A 123 -33.50 -6.52 12.72
N VAL A 124 -32.96 -6.35 11.53
CA VAL A 124 -32.13 -7.35 10.86
C VAL A 124 -30.68 -6.89 10.98
N ARG A 125 -29.80 -7.74 11.51
CA ARG A 125 -28.38 -7.43 11.70
C ARG A 125 -27.49 -8.54 11.14
N GLY A 126 -26.32 -8.20 10.63
CA GLY A 126 -25.37 -9.13 10.04
C GLY A 126 -24.00 -8.51 9.79
N VAL A 127 -23.12 -9.31 9.22
CA VAL A 127 -21.81 -8.90 8.71
C VAL A 127 -21.80 -9.18 7.22
N ALA A 128 -21.32 -8.22 6.43
CA ALA A 128 -21.10 -8.37 5.01
C ALA A 128 -19.86 -9.24 4.77
N ASP A 129 -20.05 -10.54 4.82
CA ASP A 129 -19.03 -11.59 4.73
C ASP A 129 -19.18 -12.47 3.48
N THR A 130 -20.20 -12.20 2.66
CA THR A 130 -20.54 -13.02 1.49
C THR A 130 -20.59 -12.13 0.25
N ASP A 131 -19.74 -12.43 -0.73
CA ASP A 131 -19.71 -11.74 -2.01
C ASP A 131 -20.51 -12.48 -3.09
N GLY A 132 -21.06 -11.71 -4.04
CA GLY A 132 -21.72 -12.23 -5.23
C GLY A 132 -23.21 -11.91 -5.34
N ASP A 133 -23.67 -11.81 -6.58
CA ASP A 133 -25.07 -11.59 -6.92
C ASP A 133 -25.91 -12.85 -6.62
N PRO A 134 -27.18 -12.70 -6.18
CA PRO A 134 -27.99 -13.82 -5.75
C PRO A 134 -28.43 -14.73 -6.89
N VAL A 135 -28.55 -16.03 -6.61
CA VAL A 135 -29.27 -16.98 -7.45
C VAL A 135 -30.74 -16.95 -7.06
N PHE A 136 -31.65 -16.74 -8.02
CA PHE A 136 -33.08 -16.85 -7.75
C PHE A 136 -33.55 -18.29 -7.92
N LEU A 137 -34.09 -18.85 -6.84
CA LEU A 137 -34.67 -20.18 -6.78
C LEU A 137 -36.19 -20.09 -6.74
N PHE A 138 -36.85 -20.72 -7.70
CA PHE A 138 -38.30 -20.72 -7.82
C PHE A 138 -38.87 -22.04 -7.27
N PRO A 139 -39.67 -22.01 -6.19
CA PRO A 139 -40.19 -23.23 -5.60
C PRO A 139 -41.25 -23.89 -6.50
N GLY A 140 -41.45 -25.19 -6.28
CA GLY A 140 -42.52 -25.97 -6.90
C GLY A 140 -43.84 -25.82 -6.16
N HIS A 141 -44.63 -26.90 -6.15
CA HIS A 141 -45.87 -26.98 -5.37
C HIS A 141 -45.55 -27.10 -3.87
N GLY A 142 -46.32 -26.43 -3.00
CA GLY A 142 -46.20 -26.50 -1.54
C GLY A 142 -46.16 -25.15 -0.80
N PRO A 143 -45.55 -24.07 -1.33
CA PRO A 143 -45.42 -22.83 -0.59
C PRO A 143 -46.70 -21.98 -0.61
N GLN A 144 -47.71 -22.35 -1.40
CA GLN A 144 -48.96 -21.61 -1.50
C GLN A 144 -49.70 -21.52 -0.16
N TRP A 145 -50.41 -20.42 0.02
CA TRP A 145 -51.38 -20.25 1.10
C TRP A 145 -52.38 -19.17 0.70
N GLU A 146 -53.61 -19.28 1.17
CA GLU A 146 -54.65 -18.30 0.84
C GLU A 146 -54.35 -16.95 1.51
N GLY A 147 -54.42 -15.86 0.75
CA GLY A 147 -54.01 -14.53 1.19
C GLY A 147 -52.55 -14.19 0.87
N MET A 148 -51.78 -15.10 0.25
CA MET A 148 -50.41 -14.81 -0.16
C MET A 148 -50.35 -13.59 -1.08
N ALA A 149 -49.40 -12.70 -0.81
CA ALA A 149 -49.13 -11.47 -1.56
C ALA A 149 -50.31 -10.48 -1.73
N VAL A 150 -51.48 -10.72 -1.12
CA VAL A 150 -52.65 -9.82 -1.22
C VAL A 150 -52.37 -8.46 -0.59
N GLU A 151 -51.70 -8.45 0.57
CA GLU A 151 -51.28 -7.21 1.22
C GLU A 151 -50.30 -6.45 0.34
N LEU A 152 -49.26 -7.11 -0.18
CA LEU A 152 -48.26 -6.51 -1.06
C LEU A 152 -48.86 -5.95 -2.36
N HIS A 153 -49.85 -6.64 -2.94
CA HIS A 153 -50.65 -6.14 -4.07
C HIS A 153 -51.40 -4.85 -3.73
N SER A 154 -51.92 -4.73 -2.51
CA SER A 154 -52.62 -3.51 -2.08
C SER A 154 -51.69 -2.35 -1.72
N SER A 155 -50.48 -2.62 -1.24
CA SER A 155 -49.59 -1.62 -0.63
C SER A 155 -48.39 -1.20 -1.48
N ASP A 156 -47.98 -1.97 -2.50
CA ASP A 156 -46.87 -1.61 -3.40
C ASP A 156 -47.33 -1.55 -4.87
N ALA A 157 -47.23 -0.36 -5.47
CA ALA A 157 -47.72 -0.10 -6.81
C ALA A 157 -46.95 -0.86 -7.91
N ARG A 158 -45.65 -1.12 -7.71
CA ARG A 158 -44.82 -1.86 -8.67
C ARG A 158 -45.18 -3.33 -8.63
N PHE A 159 -45.25 -3.91 -7.44
CA PHE A 159 -45.68 -5.29 -7.27
C PHE A 159 -47.07 -5.51 -7.87
N ARG A 160 -48.02 -4.60 -7.60
CA ARG A 160 -49.35 -4.63 -8.21
C ARG A 160 -49.29 -4.65 -9.73
N ALA A 161 -48.50 -3.78 -10.36
CA ALA A 161 -48.35 -3.75 -11.81
C ALA A 161 -47.78 -5.07 -12.36
N PHE A 162 -46.72 -5.60 -11.74
CA PHE A 162 -46.13 -6.88 -12.16
C PHE A 162 -47.06 -8.07 -11.96
N PHE A 163 -47.82 -8.07 -10.87
CA PHE A 163 -48.82 -9.08 -10.56
C PHE A 163 -49.97 -9.02 -11.56
N ASP A 164 -50.53 -7.83 -11.82
CA ASP A 164 -51.67 -7.66 -12.73
C ASP A 164 -51.30 -8.03 -14.16
N GLU A 165 -50.08 -7.73 -14.61
CA GLU A 165 -49.57 -8.14 -15.93
C GLU A 165 -49.42 -9.67 -16.02
N ALA A 166 -48.81 -10.31 -15.02
CA ALA A 166 -48.65 -11.76 -14.99
C ALA A 166 -49.98 -12.50 -14.84
N ALA A 167 -50.90 -11.96 -14.03
CA ALA A 167 -52.25 -12.49 -13.86
C ALA A 167 -53.02 -12.41 -15.18
N ALA A 168 -53.01 -11.27 -15.87
CA ALA A 168 -53.69 -11.11 -17.15
C ALA A 168 -53.25 -12.15 -18.19
N ALA A 169 -51.94 -12.44 -18.28
CA ALA A 169 -51.43 -13.45 -19.21
C ALA A 169 -51.90 -14.88 -18.88
N VAL A 170 -51.97 -15.25 -17.60
CA VAL A 170 -52.42 -16.59 -17.19
C VAL A 170 -53.94 -16.72 -17.22
N GLU A 171 -54.67 -15.64 -16.96
CA GLU A 171 -56.13 -15.57 -16.98
C GLU A 171 -56.72 -15.80 -18.39
N GLU A 172 -55.92 -15.72 -19.45
CA GLU A 172 -56.29 -16.18 -20.80
C GLU A 172 -56.51 -17.71 -20.88
N TYR A 173 -55.96 -18.47 -19.93
CA TYR A 173 -55.99 -19.93 -19.88
C TYR A 173 -56.83 -20.49 -18.71
N THR A 174 -57.41 -19.62 -17.87
CA THR A 174 -58.22 -19.99 -16.70
C THR A 174 -59.62 -19.37 -16.76
N ASP A 175 -60.58 -19.94 -16.03
CA ASP A 175 -61.95 -19.43 -15.92
C ASP A 175 -62.19 -18.58 -14.65
N PHE A 176 -61.13 -18.33 -13.89
CA PHE A 176 -61.14 -17.56 -12.65
C PHE A 176 -60.07 -16.46 -12.70
N ARG A 177 -60.23 -15.45 -11.84
CA ARG A 177 -59.22 -14.43 -11.61
C ARG A 177 -58.29 -14.83 -10.47
N VAL A 178 -56.99 -14.72 -10.68
CA VAL A 178 -55.98 -15.16 -9.70
C VAL A 178 -56.14 -14.38 -8.39
N LEU A 179 -56.35 -13.07 -8.46
CA LEU A 179 -56.51 -12.23 -7.27
C LEU A 179 -57.77 -12.59 -6.45
N ASP A 180 -58.86 -12.99 -7.10
CA ASP A 180 -60.11 -13.38 -6.42
C ASP A 180 -59.93 -14.69 -5.64
N VAL A 181 -59.17 -15.64 -6.19
CA VAL A 181 -58.77 -16.87 -5.48
C VAL A 181 -57.96 -16.51 -4.23
N LEU A 182 -56.94 -15.65 -4.36
CA LEU A 182 -56.09 -15.27 -3.22
C LEU A 182 -56.85 -14.50 -2.14
N ARG A 183 -57.87 -13.71 -2.52
CA ARG A 183 -58.76 -12.96 -1.60
C ARG A 183 -59.89 -13.80 -1.01
N ARG A 184 -60.10 -15.03 -1.49
CA ARG A 184 -61.28 -15.86 -1.17
C ARG A 184 -62.59 -15.14 -1.49
N THR A 185 -62.64 -14.44 -2.62
CA THR A 185 -63.88 -13.80 -3.08
C THR A 185 -64.97 -14.88 -3.23
N PRO A 186 -66.21 -14.65 -2.76
CA PRO A 186 -67.29 -15.63 -2.94
C PRO A 186 -67.44 -16.05 -4.41
N GLY A 187 -67.40 -17.36 -4.67
CA GLY A 187 -67.46 -17.94 -6.02
C GLY A 187 -66.12 -18.24 -6.67
N ALA A 188 -64.98 -17.84 -6.07
CA ALA A 188 -63.66 -18.26 -6.54
C ALA A 188 -63.41 -19.75 -6.24
N PRO A 189 -62.72 -20.49 -7.14
CA PRO A 189 -62.36 -21.88 -6.88
C PRO A 189 -61.32 -21.99 -5.74
N PRO A 190 -61.25 -23.15 -5.06
CA PRO A 190 -60.34 -23.33 -3.94
C PRO A 190 -58.88 -23.42 -4.43
N LEU A 191 -57.96 -22.84 -3.65
CA LEU A 191 -56.54 -22.74 -4.00
C LEU A 191 -55.81 -24.10 -4.03
N ASP A 192 -56.36 -25.15 -3.42
CA ASP A 192 -55.77 -26.49 -3.42
C ASP A 192 -55.97 -27.25 -4.73
N ARG A 193 -56.88 -26.78 -5.61
CA ARG A 193 -57.09 -27.36 -6.94
C ARG A 193 -55.85 -27.13 -7.81
N LEU A 194 -55.38 -28.18 -8.51
CA LEU A 194 -54.14 -28.17 -9.29
C LEU A 194 -54.09 -27.09 -10.39
N ASP A 195 -55.16 -26.96 -11.16
CA ASP A 195 -55.32 -25.94 -12.20
C ASP A 195 -55.51 -24.52 -11.66
N VAL A 196 -55.63 -24.37 -10.33
CA VAL A 196 -55.70 -23.07 -9.65
C VAL A 196 -54.36 -22.71 -9.02
N VAL A 197 -53.75 -23.66 -8.30
CA VAL A 197 -52.53 -23.43 -7.53
C VAL A 197 -51.32 -23.11 -8.39
N GLN A 198 -51.16 -23.77 -9.55
CA GLN A 198 -49.99 -23.57 -10.41
C GLN A 198 -49.99 -22.18 -11.06
N PRO A 199 -51.09 -21.72 -11.69
CA PRO A 199 -51.28 -20.32 -12.08
C PRO A 199 -50.99 -19.33 -10.96
N ALA A 200 -51.60 -19.50 -9.80
CA ALA A 200 -51.48 -18.55 -8.69
C ALA A 200 -50.06 -18.44 -8.14
N LEU A 201 -49.35 -19.58 -8.04
CA LEU A 201 -47.94 -19.61 -7.66
C LEU A 201 -47.05 -18.95 -8.71
N PHE A 202 -47.24 -19.26 -10.00
CA PHE A 202 -46.46 -18.67 -11.08
C PHE A 202 -46.57 -17.14 -11.08
N VAL A 203 -47.81 -16.61 -11.05
CA VAL A 203 -48.05 -15.17 -11.01
C VAL A 203 -47.37 -14.52 -9.81
N THR A 204 -47.50 -15.12 -8.62
CA THR A 204 -46.89 -14.60 -7.40
C THR A 204 -45.37 -14.60 -7.48
N CYS A 205 -44.74 -15.70 -7.92
CA CYS A 205 -43.30 -15.82 -8.02
C CYS A 205 -42.70 -14.86 -9.07
N VAL A 206 -43.35 -14.71 -10.24
CA VAL A 206 -42.92 -13.75 -11.28
C VAL A 206 -43.00 -12.31 -10.76
N ALA A 207 -44.11 -11.94 -10.11
CA ALA A 207 -44.26 -10.60 -9.54
C ALA A 207 -43.22 -10.32 -8.44
N LEU A 208 -42.91 -11.30 -7.58
CA LEU A 208 -41.88 -11.18 -6.56
C LEU A 208 -40.46 -11.06 -7.15
N ALA A 209 -40.13 -11.83 -8.18
CA ALA A 209 -38.84 -11.74 -8.87
C ALA A 209 -38.65 -10.35 -9.49
N ARG A 210 -39.68 -9.85 -10.18
CA ARG A 210 -39.66 -8.50 -10.77
C ARG A 210 -39.57 -7.41 -9.70
N LEU A 211 -40.19 -7.60 -8.54
CA LEU A 211 -40.05 -6.67 -7.41
C LEU A 211 -38.61 -6.65 -6.85
N TRP A 212 -37.97 -7.80 -6.69
CA TRP A 212 -36.55 -7.86 -6.32
C TRP A 212 -35.67 -7.13 -7.34
N MET A 213 -35.88 -7.37 -8.64
CA MET A 213 -35.14 -6.70 -9.72
C MET A 213 -35.40 -5.19 -9.74
N ALA A 214 -36.62 -4.75 -9.45
CA ALA A 214 -36.97 -3.33 -9.32
C ALA A 214 -36.31 -2.67 -8.10
N CYS A 215 -35.85 -3.45 -7.12
CA CYS A 215 -35.03 -2.99 -6.00
C CYS A 215 -33.52 -3.02 -6.31
N GLY A 216 -33.13 -3.18 -7.58
CA GLY A 216 -31.73 -3.25 -8.02
C GLY A 216 -31.08 -4.62 -7.87
N VAL A 217 -31.78 -5.63 -7.36
CA VAL A 217 -31.23 -6.98 -7.13
C VAL A 217 -31.34 -7.81 -8.40
N ARG A 218 -30.24 -7.91 -9.15
CA ARG A 218 -30.16 -8.71 -10.38
C ARG A 218 -29.69 -10.13 -10.06
N PRO A 219 -30.39 -11.17 -10.53
CA PRO A 219 -29.94 -12.54 -10.29
C PRO A 219 -28.74 -12.91 -11.17
N ALA A 220 -27.73 -13.55 -10.57
CA ALA A 220 -26.57 -14.09 -11.28
C ALA A 220 -26.93 -15.34 -12.11
N ALA A 221 -27.91 -16.10 -11.62
CA ALA A 221 -28.47 -17.28 -12.26
C ALA A 221 -29.89 -17.53 -11.73
N VAL A 222 -30.65 -18.36 -12.43
CA VAL A 222 -31.96 -18.83 -11.98
C VAL A 222 -32.07 -20.34 -12.06
N ALA A 223 -32.82 -20.93 -11.13
CA ALA A 223 -33.24 -22.33 -11.18
C ALA A 223 -34.63 -22.48 -10.56
N GLY A 224 -35.37 -23.52 -10.93
CA GLY A 224 -36.71 -23.73 -10.38
C GLY A 224 -37.07 -25.19 -10.22
N GLN A 225 -37.81 -25.51 -9.15
CA GLN A 225 -38.26 -26.87 -8.89
C GLN A 225 -39.56 -27.15 -9.65
N SER A 226 -39.54 -28.10 -10.60
CA SER A 226 -40.74 -28.53 -11.34
C SER A 226 -41.43 -27.34 -12.04
N LEU A 227 -42.66 -26.98 -11.64
CA LEU A 227 -43.40 -25.84 -12.18
C LEU A 227 -42.65 -24.50 -11.98
N GLY A 228 -41.83 -24.38 -10.93
CA GLY A 228 -41.05 -23.17 -10.65
C GLY A 228 -40.05 -22.85 -11.76
N GLU A 229 -39.64 -23.87 -12.52
CA GLU A 229 -38.76 -23.71 -13.67
C GLU A 229 -39.39 -22.88 -14.81
N VAL A 230 -40.72 -22.83 -14.89
CA VAL A 230 -41.45 -21.96 -15.85
C VAL A 230 -41.26 -20.49 -15.48
N ALA A 231 -41.34 -20.16 -14.19
CA ALA A 231 -41.05 -18.81 -13.69
C ALA A 231 -39.57 -18.45 -13.89
N ALA A 232 -38.65 -19.39 -13.59
CA ALA A 232 -37.23 -19.22 -13.83
C ALA A 232 -36.92 -18.92 -15.32
N ALA A 233 -37.50 -19.70 -16.25
CA ALA A 233 -37.28 -19.51 -17.68
C ALA A 233 -37.83 -18.16 -18.17
N HIS A 234 -38.94 -17.69 -17.61
CA HIS A 234 -39.45 -16.35 -17.92
C HIS A 234 -38.51 -15.25 -17.41
N ILE A 235 -38.08 -15.34 -16.14
CA ILE A 235 -37.19 -14.33 -15.53
C ILE A 235 -35.82 -14.31 -16.22
N ALA A 236 -35.33 -15.46 -16.70
CA ALA A 236 -34.13 -15.52 -17.51
C ALA A 236 -34.27 -14.93 -18.92
N GLY A 237 -35.48 -14.59 -19.37
CA GLY A 237 -35.76 -14.13 -20.73
C GLY A 237 -35.89 -15.25 -21.77
N ALA A 238 -35.74 -16.52 -21.36
CA ALA A 238 -35.87 -17.67 -22.25
C ALA A 238 -37.30 -17.89 -22.75
N LEU A 239 -38.30 -17.47 -21.97
CA LEU A 239 -39.71 -17.45 -22.37
C LEU A 239 -40.32 -16.06 -22.22
N THR A 240 -41.17 -15.67 -23.19
CA THR A 240 -42.05 -14.52 -22.98
C THR A 240 -43.04 -14.81 -21.85
N LEU A 241 -43.60 -13.76 -21.24
CA LEU A 241 -44.63 -13.93 -20.21
C LEU A 241 -45.83 -14.73 -20.76
N GLN A 242 -46.20 -14.51 -22.01
CA GLN A 242 -47.31 -15.20 -22.67
C GLN A 242 -47.00 -16.69 -22.95
N ASP A 243 -45.78 -17.01 -23.39
CA ASP A 243 -45.35 -18.40 -23.57
C ASP A 243 -45.28 -19.15 -22.23
N ALA A 244 -44.76 -18.50 -21.19
CA ALA A 244 -44.70 -19.06 -19.83
C ALA A 244 -46.11 -19.27 -19.25
N ALA A 245 -47.02 -18.31 -19.45
CA ALA A 245 -48.43 -18.41 -19.08
C ALA A 245 -49.16 -19.56 -19.81
N ARG A 246 -48.86 -19.75 -21.10
CA ARG A 246 -49.34 -20.91 -21.86
C ARG A 246 -48.83 -22.22 -21.27
N VAL A 247 -47.53 -22.33 -20.96
CA VAL A 247 -46.96 -23.55 -20.37
C VAL A 247 -47.67 -23.86 -19.05
N ILE A 248 -47.84 -22.89 -18.15
CA ILE A 248 -48.49 -23.15 -16.86
C ILE A 248 -49.99 -23.46 -17.00
N GLY A 249 -50.71 -22.75 -17.87
CA GLY A 249 -52.14 -22.95 -18.10
C GLY A 249 -52.44 -24.31 -18.73
N VAL A 250 -51.73 -24.68 -19.80
CA VAL A 250 -51.86 -25.99 -20.45
C VAL A 250 -51.46 -27.10 -19.49
N ARG A 251 -50.29 -26.99 -18.86
CA ARG A 251 -49.77 -28.03 -17.94
C ARG A 251 -50.79 -28.35 -16.85
N SER A 252 -51.27 -27.32 -16.18
CA SER A 252 -52.12 -27.48 -15.01
C SER A 252 -53.50 -28.03 -15.38
N ARG A 253 -54.06 -27.62 -16.53
CA ARG A 253 -55.30 -28.18 -17.08
C ARG A 253 -55.17 -29.65 -17.49
N GLU A 254 -54.17 -30.02 -18.28
CA GLU A 254 -54.06 -31.40 -18.78
C GLU A 254 -53.72 -32.39 -17.64
N LEU A 255 -52.91 -31.97 -16.66
CA LEU A 255 -52.60 -32.82 -15.50
C LEU A 255 -53.80 -33.09 -14.58
N MET A 256 -54.88 -32.31 -14.66
CA MET A 256 -56.12 -32.59 -13.91
C MET A 256 -56.73 -33.95 -14.23
N ALA A 257 -56.49 -34.50 -15.44
CA ALA A 257 -56.94 -35.84 -15.80
C ALA A 257 -56.31 -36.96 -14.94
N LEU A 258 -55.24 -36.64 -14.19
CA LEU A 258 -54.54 -37.55 -13.28
C LEU A 258 -54.98 -37.39 -11.81
N ALA A 259 -55.82 -36.41 -11.50
CA ALA A 259 -56.28 -36.15 -10.13
C ALA A 259 -57.02 -37.37 -9.55
N GLY A 260 -56.73 -37.69 -8.29
CA GLY A 260 -57.26 -38.85 -7.55
C GLY A 260 -56.59 -40.19 -7.86
N ARG A 261 -55.69 -40.28 -8.84
CA ARG A 261 -55.11 -41.55 -9.32
C ARG A 261 -53.72 -41.86 -8.75
N GLY A 262 -53.09 -40.91 -8.08
CA GLY A 262 -51.74 -41.05 -7.53
C GLY A 262 -51.45 -40.06 -6.41
N GLY A 263 -50.18 -39.98 -6.02
CA GLY A 263 -49.71 -38.98 -5.08
C GLY A 263 -48.20 -38.93 -4.99
N MET A 264 -47.69 -38.26 -3.95
CA MET A 264 -46.27 -38.21 -3.65
C MET A 264 -46.00 -38.37 -2.14
N VAL A 265 -44.84 -38.94 -1.81
CA VAL A 265 -44.34 -39.11 -0.43
C VAL A 265 -42.93 -38.53 -0.34
N ALA A 266 -42.70 -37.64 0.61
CA ALA A 266 -41.38 -37.13 0.96
C ALA A 266 -40.70 -38.11 1.93
N VAL A 267 -39.49 -38.54 1.58
CA VAL A 267 -38.69 -39.55 2.28
C VAL A 267 -37.36 -38.93 2.69
N PRO A 268 -37.08 -38.81 4.01
CA PRO A 268 -35.86 -38.16 4.51
C PRO A 268 -34.64 -39.11 4.50
N LEU A 269 -34.34 -39.71 3.34
CA LEU A 269 -33.24 -40.66 3.14
C LEU A 269 -32.45 -40.32 1.86
N PRO A 270 -31.17 -40.74 1.75
CA PRO A 270 -30.38 -40.59 0.53
C PRO A 270 -30.98 -41.32 -0.67
N LEU A 271 -30.73 -40.80 -1.88
CA LEU A 271 -31.26 -41.34 -3.14
C LEU A 271 -31.03 -42.85 -3.29
N ALA A 272 -29.79 -43.31 -3.11
CA ALA A 272 -29.44 -44.72 -3.27
C ALA A 272 -30.22 -45.64 -2.30
N GLU A 273 -30.57 -45.15 -1.12
CA GLU A 273 -31.37 -45.90 -0.17
C GLU A 273 -32.84 -45.94 -0.58
N VAL A 274 -33.39 -44.81 -1.04
CA VAL A 274 -34.76 -44.74 -1.55
C VAL A 274 -34.93 -45.62 -2.78
N GLU A 275 -33.97 -45.65 -3.70
CA GLU A 275 -34.00 -46.52 -4.88
C GLU A 275 -34.09 -48.01 -4.51
N ARG A 276 -33.28 -48.47 -3.53
CA ARG A 276 -33.39 -49.84 -2.99
C ARG A 276 -34.76 -50.11 -2.38
N LEU A 277 -35.31 -49.13 -1.66
CA LEU A 277 -36.60 -49.25 -0.99
C LEU A 277 -37.77 -49.30 -1.98
N ILE A 278 -37.70 -48.60 -3.11
CA ILE A 278 -38.77 -48.59 -4.11
C ILE A 278 -38.64 -49.67 -5.19
N ALA A 279 -37.50 -50.34 -5.31
CA ALA A 279 -37.28 -51.43 -6.28
C ALA A 279 -38.39 -52.51 -6.30
N PRO A 280 -39.00 -52.93 -5.17
CA PRO A 280 -40.13 -53.87 -5.19
C PRO A 280 -41.42 -53.32 -5.84
N TYR A 281 -41.50 -52.02 -6.07
CA TYR A 281 -42.63 -51.30 -6.65
C TYR A 281 -42.31 -50.78 -8.06
N ASP A 282 -41.41 -51.44 -8.78
CA ASP A 282 -41.03 -51.04 -10.14
C ASP A 282 -42.26 -50.85 -11.06
N GLY A 283 -42.22 -49.81 -11.88
CA GLY A 283 -43.33 -49.35 -12.72
C GLY A 283 -44.53 -48.71 -11.99
N ARG A 284 -44.58 -48.78 -10.65
CA ARG A 284 -45.67 -48.25 -9.81
C ARG A 284 -45.29 -47.06 -8.95
N ILE A 285 -44.05 -47.05 -8.44
CA ILE A 285 -43.44 -45.91 -7.74
C ILE A 285 -42.15 -45.53 -8.47
N SER A 286 -41.90 -44.24 -8.62
CA SER A 286 -40.68 -43.69 -9.18
C SER A 286 -40.15 -42.56 -8.30
N VAL A 287 -38.87 -42.23 -8.44
CA VAL A 287 -38.31 -41.02 -7.82
C VAL A 287 -38.88 -39.80 -8.56
N GLY A 288 -39.69 -39.02 -7.86
CA GLY A 288 -40.29 -37.80 -8.40
C GLY A 288 -39.37 -36.59 -8.27
N GLY A 289 -38.52 -36.54 -7.23
CA GLY A 289 -37.53 -35.49 -7.08
C GLY A 289 -36.44 -35.78 -6.06
N VAL A 290 -35.27 -35.19 -6.26
CA VAL A 290 -34.10 -35.19 -5.38
C VAL A 290 -33.86 -33.73 -4.98
N THR A 291 -34.32 -33.37 -3.78
CA THR A 291 -34.36 -31.98 -3.30
C THR A 291 -33.11 -31.62 -2.50
N GLY A 292 -32.51 -32.59 -1.80
CA GLY A 292 -31.29 -32.44 -1.01
C GLY A 292 -30.68 -33.80 -0.64
N PRO A 293 -29.50 -33.83 0.01
CA PRO A 293 -28.70 -35.05 0.20
C PRO A 293 -29.45 -36.19 0.91
N ARG A 294 -30.41 -35.82 1.77
CA ARG A 294 -31.30 -36.73 2.49
C ARG A 294 -32.77 -36.37 2.32
N SER A 295 -33.14 -35.74 1.20
CA SER A 295 -34.51 -35.28 0.96
C SER A 295 -34.96 -35.68 -0.45
N VAL A 296 -35.60 -36.85 -0.53
CA VAL A 296 -36.08 -37.44 -1.79
C VAL A 296 -37.60 -37.54 -1.78
N THR A 297 -38.26 -37.20 -2.87
CA THR A 297 -39.69 -37.38 -3.06
C THR A 297 -39.96 -38.50 -4.04
N VAL A 298 -40.83 -39.44 -3.69
CA VAL A 298 -41.30 -40.52 -4.57
C VAL A 298 -42.73 -40.26 -5.01
N ALA A 299 -43.07 -40.65 -6.24
CA ALA A 299 -44.35 -40.42 -6.89
C ALA A 299 -44.87 -41.73 -7.49
N GLY A 300 -46.18 -41.96 -7.45
CA GLY A 300 -46.76 -43.22 -7.92
C GLY A 300 -48.22 -43.40 -7.56
N ASP A 301 -48.71 -44.63 -7.71
CA ASP A 301 -50.09 -44.98 -7.37
C ASP A 301 -50.36 -44.94 -5.85
N THR A 302 -51.61 -44.63 -5.48
CA THR A 302 -52.00 -44.38 -4.09
C THR A 302 -51.81 -45.58 -3.16
N GLU A 303 -52.03 -46.81 -3.64
CA GLU A 303 -51.95 -48.01 -2.82
C GLU A 303 -50.48 -48.37 -2.52
N SER A 304 -49.64 -48.38 -3.55
CA SER A 304 -48.21 -48.66 -3.41
C SER A 304 -47.52 -47.61 -2.52
N LEU A 305 -47.86 -46.31 -2.67
CA LEU A 305 -47.32 -45.26 -1.81
C LEU A 305 -47.78 -45.40 -0.36
N ALA A 306 -49.02 -45.84 -0.11
CA ALA A 306 -49.50 -46.09 1.25
C ALA A 306 -48.75 -47.27 1.90
N ALA A 307 -48.50 -48.34 1.15
CA ALA A 307 -47.71 -49.48 1.61
C ALA A 307 -46.25 -49.09 1.92
N LEU A 308 -45.61 -48.31 1.04
CA LEU A 308 -44.27 -47.78 1.26
C LEU A 308 -44.22 -46.86 2.49
N LEU A 309 -45.17 -45.94 2.62
CA LEU A 309 -45.25 -45.03 3.77
C LEU A 309 -45.40 -45.80 5.08
N ALA A 310 -46.27 -46.82 5.13
CA ALA A 310 -46.46 -47.65 6.31
C ALA A 310 -45.19 -48.44 6.68
N ARG A 311 -44.45 -48.96 5.69
CA ARG A 311 -43.16 -49.62 5.93
C ARG A 311 -42.14 -48.65 6.50
N LEU A 312 -41.96 -47.49 5.86
CA LEU A 312 -41.01 -46.46 6.28
C LEU A 312 -41.29 -45.97 7.71
N THR A 313 -42.55 -45.70 8.05
CA THR A 313 -42.91 -45.27 9.41
C THR A 313 -42.76 -46.40 10.43
N GLY A 314 -43.03 -47.65 10.05
CA GLY A 314 -42.73 -48.84 10.86
C GLY A 314 -41.24 -49.00 11.17
N ASP A 315 -40.37 -48.65 10.21
CA ASP A 315 -38.91 -48.67 10.34
C ASP A 315 -38.35 -47.41 11.04
N GLY A 316 -39.21 -46.52 11.55
CA GLY A 316 -38.82 -45.30 12.27
C GLY A 316 -38.42 -44.11 11.39
N VAL A 317 -38.60 -44.21 10.07
CA VAL A 317 -38.32 -43.12 9.12
C VAL A 317 -39.50 -42.15 9.11
N ARG A 318 -39.23 -40.85 9.31
CA ARG A 318 -40.24 -39.77 9.31
C ARG A 318 -40.71 -39.38 7.89
N ALA A 319 -41.12 -40.36 7.09
CA ALA A 319 -41.70 -40.11 5.77
C ALA A 319 -43.11 -39.51 5.90
N ARG A 320 -43.49 -38.62 4.97
CA ARG A 320 -44.78 -37.92 4.99
C ARG A 320 -45.41 -37.83 3.60
N ARG A 321 -46.73 -37.92 3.52
CA ARG A 321 -47.47 -37.68 2.27
C ARG A 321 -47.44 -36.19 1.93
N VAL A 322 -47.19 -35.87 0.66
CA VAL A 322 -47.32 -34.50 0.14
C VAL A 322 -48.81 -34.25 -0.11
N PRO A 323 -49.38 -33.10 0.31
CA PRO A 323 -50.80 -32.80 0.16
C PRO A 323 -51.15 -32.50 -1.30
N MET A 324 -51.18 -33.56 -2.11
CA MET A 324 -51.40 -33.53 -3.55
C MET A 324 -52.03 -34.87 -3.96
N ASP A 325 -53.04 -34.80 -4.82
CA ASP A 325 -53.89 -35.92 -5.22
C ASP A 325 -53.55 -36.49 -6.61
N TYR A 326 -52.44 -36.07 -7.20
CA TYR A 326 -51.89 -36.58 -8.45
C TYR A 326 -50.39 -36.86 -8.32
N ALA A 327 -49.83 -37.64 -9.24
CA ALA A 327 -48.40 -37.94 -9.29
C ALA A 327 -47.77 -37.37 -10.57
N SER A 328 -47.06 -36.24 -10.47
CA SER A 328 -46.14 -35.79 -11.54
C SER A 328 -44.77 -36.46 -11.40
N HIS A 329 -43.92 -36.31 -12.41
CA HIS A 329 -42.55 -36.84 -12.42
C HIS A 329 -42.49 -38.39 -12.37
N CYS A 330 -43.53 -39.05 -12.90
CA CYS A 330 -43.64 -40.50 -12.93
C CYS A 330 -44.34 -40.96 -14.23
N PRO A 331 -44.35 -42.28 -14.54
CA PRO A 331 -44.98 -42.81 -15.77
C PRO A 331 -46.44 -42.42 -15.99
N GLN A 332 -47.23 -42.09 -14.95
CA GLN A 332 -48.62 -41.66 -15.11
C GLN A 332 -48.78 -40.42 -15.99
N VAL A 333 -47.77 -39.55 -16.07
CA VAL A 333 -47.78 -38.35 -16.94
C VAL A 333 -47.79 -38.72 -18.43
N GLU A 334 -47.38 -39.93 -18.81
CA GLU A 334 -47.38 -40.39 -20.21
C GLU A 334 -48.81 -40.48 -20.79
N GLU A 335 -49.83 -40.66 -19.94
CA GLU A 335 -51.23 -40.72 -20.38
C GLU A 335 -51.74 -39.39 -20.96
N VAL A 336 -51.16 -38.27 -20.53
CA VAL A 336 -51.51 -36.93 -21.01
C VAL A 336 -50.42 -36.34 -21.92
N ARG A 337 -49.47 -37.16 -22.38
CA ARG A 337 -48.32 -36.75 -23.20
C ARG A 337 -48.73 -36.00 -24.44
N ASP A 338 -49.62 -36.57 -25.25
CA ASP A 338 -49.98 -35.99 -26.54
C ASP A 338 -50.74 -34.66 -26.36
N ALA A 339 -51.57 -34.56 -25.30
CA ALA A 339 -52.27 -33.33 -24.95
C ALA A 339 -51.30 -32.22 -24.51
N LEU A 340 -50.31 -32.55 -23.66
CA LEU A 340 -49.27 -31.63 -23.23
C LEU A 340 -48.39 -31.16 -24.40
N LEU A 341 -47.88 -32.08 -25.23
CA LEU A 341 -47.06 -31.73 -26.39
C LEU A 341 -47.81 -30.84 -27.38
N THR A 342 -49.08 -31.15 -27.65
CA THR A 342 -49.94 -30.33 -28.52
C THR A 342 -50.15 -28.93 -27.94
N GLY A 343 -50.42 -28.83 -26.64
CA GLY A 343 -50.64 -27.54 -25.99
C GLY A 343 -49.36 -26.69 -25.89
N PHE A 344 -48.18 -27.31 -25.75
CA PHE A 344 -46.89 -26.63 -25.71
C PHE A 344 -46.31 -26.31 -27.10
N ALA A 345 -46.76 -26.96 -28.18
CA ALA A 345 -46.20 -26.76 -29.54
C ALA A 345 -46.09 -25.29 -30.02
N PRO A 346 -46.99 -24.37 -29.62
CA PRO A 346 -46.86 -22.95 -29.98
C PRO A 346 -45.83 -22.14 -29.18
N VAL A 347 -45.25 -22.69 -28.10
CA VAL A 347 -44.21 -22.03 -27.30
C VAL A 347 -42.97 -21.75 -28.17
N ARG A 348 -42.39 -20.56 -28.05
CA ARG A 348 -41.19 -20.14 -28.80
C ARG A 348 -40.07 -19.69 -27.85
N PRO A 349 -39.18 -20.63 -27.46
CA PRO A 349 -38.06 -20.33 -26.58
C PRO A 349 -37.04 -19.40 -27.22
N ARG A 350 -36.30 -18.68 -26.40
CA ARG A 350 -35.31 -17.66 -26.79
C ARG A 350 -34.00 -17.87 -26.04
N PRO A 351 -32.88 -17.31 -26.53
CA PRO A 351 -31.66 -17.20 -25.74
C PRO A 351 -31.93 -16.44 -24.43
N ALA A 352 -31.46 -16.97 -23.31
CA ALA A 352 -31.59 -16.36 -22.00
C ALA A 352 -30.57 -15.22 -21.82
N GLU A 353 -31.00 -14.17 -21.12
CA GLU A 353 -30.15 -13.06 -20.67
C GLU A 353 -29.48 -13.37 -19.33
N ILE A 354 -30.12 -14.20 -18.50
CA ILE A 354 -29.60 -14.66 -17.21
C ILE A 354 -29.35 -16.18 -17.29
N PRO A 355 -28.21 -16.69 -16.81
CA PRO A 355 -27.92 -18.12 -16.78
C PRO A 355 -29.06 -18.95 -16.16
N PHE A 356 -29.51 -19.97 -16.90
CA PHE A 356 -30.61 -20.85 -16.51
C PHE A 356 -30.10 -22.26 -16.19
N HIS A 357 -30.31 -22.71 -14.96
CA HIS A 357 -29.98 -24.07 -14.53
C HIS A 357 -31.24 -24.93 -14.44
N SER A 358 -31.23 -26.02 -15.21
CA SER A 358 -32.34 -26.94 -15.29
C SER A 358 -32.24 -28.00 -14.19
N THR A 359 -33.34 -28.17 -13.47
CA THR A 359 -33.58 -29.31 -12.58
C THR A 359 -34.06 -30.55 -13.35
N VAL A 360 -34.33 -30.48 -14.64
CA VAL A 360 -34.55 -31.68 -15.47
C VAL A 360 -33.22 -32.37 -15.76
N THR A 361 -32.21 -31.60 -16.16
CA THR A 361 -30.87 -32.12 -16.47
C THR A 361 -30.00 -32.22 -15.21
N GLY A 362 -30.19 -31.31 -14.25
CA GLY A 362 -29.33 -31.11 -13.08
C GLY A 362 -28.13 -30.20 -13.35
N ALA A 363 -28.14 -29.44 -14.45
CA ALA A 363 -27.02 -28.62 -14.91
C ALA A 363 -27.49 -27.36 -15.66
N ARG A 364 -26.54 -26.48 -15.98
CA ARG A 364 -26.75 -25.32 -16.85
C ARG A 364 -27.21 -25.72 -18.26
N ILE A 365 -28.17 -25.00 -18.80
CA ILE A 365 -28.56 -25.10 -20.22
C ILE A 365 -27.87 -23.97 -20.98
N GLU A 366 -26.91 -24.31 -21.84
CA GLU A 366 -26.19 -23.30 -22.63
C GLU A 366 -27.02 -22.74 -23.79
N ASP A 367 -27.84 -23.58 -24.42
CA ASP A 367 -28.77 -23.16 -25.47
C ASP A 367 -30.21 -23.28 -24.99
N THR A 368 -30.76 -22.19 -24.46
CA THR A 368 -32.13 -22.12 -23.97
C THR A 368 -33.18 -22.06 -25.09
N THR A 369 -32.77 -21.98 -26.36
CA THR A 369 -33.73 -22.16 -27.47
C THR A 369 -34.28 -23.58 -27.55
N THR A 370 -33.62 -24.53 -26.87
CA THR A 370 -34.04 -25.93 -26.72
C THR A 370 -35.15 -26.17 -25.69
N LEU A 371 -35.60 -25.14 -24.95
CA LEU A 371 -36.69 -25.26 -23.97
C LEU A 371 -38.09 -25.37 -24.64
N ASP A 372 -38.21 -26.25 -25.63
CA ASP A 372 -39.37 -26.42 -26.49
C ASP A 372 -40.48 -27.27 -25.83
N ALA A 373 -41.49 -27.65 -26.62
CA ALA A 373 -42.60 -28.47 -26.14
C ALA A 373 -42.15 -29.81 -25.53
N SER A 374 -41.09 -30.42 -26.06
CA SER A 374 -40.55 -31.68 -25.55
C SER A 374 -39.88 -31.47 -24.21
N TYR A 375 -39.13 -30.38 -24.05
CA TYR A 375 -38.54 -30.00 -22.76
C TYR A 375 -39.60 -29.82 -21.67
N TRP A 376 -40.68 -29.07 -21.94
CA TRP A 376 -41.71 -28.83 -20.92
C TRP A 376 -42.53 -30.08 -20.59
N TYR A 377 -42.69 -31.00 -21.54
CA TYR A 377 -43.18 -32.35 -21.25
C TYR A 377 -42.22 -33.12 -20.34
N ASP A 378 -40.92 -33.14 -20.65
CA ASP A 378 -39.91 -33.79 -19.82
C ASP A 378 -39.83 -33.16 -18.42
N ASN A 379 -39.98 -31.84 -18.27
CA ASN A 379 -40.08 -31.20 -16.97
C ASN A 379 -41.26 -31.75 -16.13
N ALA A 380 -42.42 -32.00 -16.75
CA ALA A 380 -43.56 -32.60 -16.06
C ALA A 380 -43.40 -34.10 -15.77
N ARG A 381 -42.66 -34.83 -16.62
CA ARG A 381 -42.54 -36.29 -16.60
C ARG A 381 -41.31 -36.83 -15.87
N ARG A 382 -40.16 -36.18 -15.96
CA ARG A 382 -38.87 -36.65 -15.43
C ARG A 382 -38.69 -36.24 -13.97
N THR A 383 -37.79 -36.94 -13.28
CA THR A 383 -37.38 -36.64 -11.90
C THR A 383 -36.78 -35.24 -11.81
N VAL A 384 -37.20 -34.48 -10.80
CA VAL A 384 -36.67 -33.15 -10.50
C VAL A 384 -35.33 -33.27 -9.74
N ARG A 385 -34.24 -32.80 -10.32
CA ARG A 385 -32.86 -32.86 -9.81
C ARG A 385 -32.43 -31.50 -9.23
N LEU A 386 -33.11 -31.05 -8.18
CA LEU A 386 -32.79 -29.78 -7.53
C LEU A 386 -31.42 -29.82 -6.84
N GLU A 387 -31.11 -30.91 -6.13
CA GLU A 387 -29.80 -31.05 -5.47
C GLU A 387 -28.63 -30.94 -6.45
N PRO A 388 -28.57 -31.73 -7.55
CA PRO A 388 -27.52 -31.57 -8.55
C PRO A 388 -27.42 -30.16 -9.14
N ALA A 389 -28.56 -29.50 -9.40
CA ALA A 389 -28.56 -28.15 -9.95
C ALA A 389 -27.99 -27.11 -8.96
N VAL A 390 -28.29 -27.23 -7.67
CA VAL A 390 -27.74 -26.35 -6.61
C VAL A 390 -26.26 -26.64 -6.36
N ARG A 391 -25.82 -27.91 -6.39
CA ARG A 391 -24.40 -28.24 -6.34
C ARG A 391 -23.64 -27.62 -7.51
N ALA A 392 -24.17 -27.74 -8.73
CA ALA A 392 -23.58 -27.10 -9.91
C ALA A 392 -23.51 -25.57 -9.80
N LEU A 393 -24.49 -24.92 -9.14
CA LEU A 393 -24.43 -23.49 -8.83
C LEU A 393 -23.33 -23.18 -7.81
N ALA A 394 -23.21 -23.96 -6.75
CA ALA A 394 -22.19 -23.79 -5.72
C ALA A 394 -20.77 -24.02 -6.28
N ASP A 395 -20.58 -25.05 -7.11
CA ASP A 395 -19.33 -25.36 -7.82
C ASP A 395 -18.94 -24.25 -8.80
N ALA A 396 -19.92 -23.56 -9.38
CA ALA A 396 -19.71 -22.37 -10.22
C ALA A 396 -19.39 -21.09 -9.42
N GLY A 397 -19.27 -21.18 -8.09
CA GLY A 397 -18.88 -20.06 -7.22
C GLY A 397 -20.04 -19.27 -6.63
N HIS A 398 -21.31 -19.64 -6.88
CA HIS A 398 -22.44 -18.94 -6.27
C HIS A 398 -22.54 -19.25 -4.77
N ARG A 399 -22.77 -18.22 -3.95
CA ARG A 399 -22.88 -18.32 -2.49
C ARG A 399 -24.20 -17.80 -1.91
N VAL A 400 -24.90 -16.95 -2.67
CA VAL A 400 -26.15 -16.32 -2.23
C VAL A 400 -27.33 -16.92 -3.00
N PHE A 401 -28.31 -17.48 -2.28
CA PHE A 401 -29.50 -18.12 -2.83
C PHE A 401 -30.77 -17.50 -2.25
N VAL A 402 -31.63 -16.97 -3.12
CA VAL A 402 -32.89 -16.35 -2.74
C VAL A 402 -34.05 -17.17 -3.29
N GLU A 403 -34.83 -17.79 -2.41
CA GLU A 403 -36.08 -18.44 -2.76
C GLU A 403 -37.16 -17.38 -3.02
N VAL A 404 -37.54 -17.26 -4.29
CA VAL A 404 -38.54 -16.31 -4.79
C VAL A 404 -39.90 -16.97 -4.80
N GLY A 405 -40.60 -16.86 -3.66
CA GLY A 405 -41.92 -17.44 -3.50
C GLY A 405 -42.69 -16.93 -2.28
N PRO A 406 -43.95 -17.37 -2.12
CA PRO A 406 -44.87 -16.92 -1.08
C PRO A 406 -44.56 -17.48 0.33
N HIS A 407 -43.71 -18.51 0.41
CA HIS A 407 -43.23 -19.12 1.65
C HIS A 407 -41.98 -19.97 1.37
N PRO A 408 -40.92 -19.92 2.20
CA PRO A 408 -39.74 -20.74 1.99
C PRO A 408 -40.03 -22.23 2.19
N VAL A 409 -39.74 -23.05 1.18
CA VAL A 409 -39.86 -24.52 1.23
C VAL A 409 -38.62 -25.24 0.71
N VAL A 410 -37.74 -24.57 -0.04
CA VAL A 410 -36.46 -25.14 -0.52
C VAL A 410 -35.24 -24.62 0.25
N THR A 411 -35.36 -23.49 0.97
CA THR A 411 -34.25 -22.92 1.76
C THR A 411 -33.53 -23.93 2.67
N SER A 412 -34.25 -24.78 3.42
CA SER A 412 -33.61 -25.79 4.28
C SER A 412 -32.81 -26.82 3.47
N ALA A 413 -33.34 -27.24 2.32
CA ALA A 413 -32.64 -28.22 1.48
C ALA A 413 -31.40 -27.61 0.82
N VAL A 414 -31.46 -26.33 0.41
CA VAL A 414 -30.30 -25.60 -0.10
C VAL A 414 -29.24 -25.46 1.00
N GLY A 415 -29.64 -25.12 2.24
CA GLY A 415 -28.75 -25.12 3.39
C GLY A 415 -28.05 -26.46 3.60
N ASP A 416 -28.81 -27.56 3.63
CA ASP A 416 -28.25 -28.92 3.77
C ASP A 416 -27.26 -29.27 2.64
N ILE A 417 -27.46 -28.76 1.42
CA ILE A 417 -26.54 -28.97 0.29
C ILE A 417 -25.24 -28.19 0.47
N LEU A 418 -25.32 -26.93 0.91
CA LEU A 418 -24.14 -26.10 1.17
C LEU A 418 -23.32 -26.65 2.33
N ASP A 419 -23.99 -27.11 3.40
CA ASP A 419 -23.36 -27.78 4.53
C ASP A 419 -22.64 -29.07 4.09
N ASP A 420 -23.25 -29.88 3.20
CA ASP A 420 -22.62 -31.10 2.65
C ASP A 420 -21.44 -30.82 1.70
N LEU A 421 -21.34 -29.59 1.18
CA LEU A 421 -20.21 -29.10 0.39
C LEU A 421 -19.14 -28.37 1.24
N ASP A 422 -19.27 -28.36 2.57
CA ASP A 422 -18.42 -27.63 3.51
C ASP A 422 -18.38 -26.10 3.25
N ILE A 423 -19.48 -25.52 2.73
CA ILE A 423 -19.61 -24.08 2.46
C ILE A 423 -20.28 -23.38 3.65
N THR A 424 -19.49 -22.71 4.48
CA THR A 424 -19.96 -22.09 5.74
C THR A 424 -20.40 -20.63 5.63
N ASP A 425 -20.04 -19.96 4.54
CA ASP A 425 -20.34 -18.55 4.25
C ASP A 425 -21.59 -18.37 3.35
N GLY A 426 -22.27 -19.47 2.99
CA GLY A 426 -23.45 -19.45 2.14
C GLY A 426 -24.65 -18.72 2.76
N VAL A 427 -25.35 -17.94 1.93
CA VAL A 427 -26.54 -17.18 2.34
C VAL A 427 -27.78 -17.76 1.67
N VAL A 428 -28.74 -18.22 2.46
CA VAL A 428 -30.00 -18.80 1.95
C VAL A 428 -31.19 -18.04 2.52
N LEU A 429 -31.97 -17.39 1.66
CA LEU A 429 -33.05 -16.48 2.04
C LEU A 429 -34.37 -16.88 1.40
N GLY A 430 -35.48 -16.58 2.08
CA GLY A 430 -36.83 -16.66 1.51
C GLY A 430 -37.42 -15.27 1.31
N THR A 431 -38.34 -15.13 0.36
CA THR A 431 -38.96 -13.82 0.05
C THR A 431 -40.10 -13.47 1.01
N LEU A 432 -41.22 -14.21 0.96
CA LEU A 432 -42.36 -14.03 1.86
C LEU A 432 -42.50 -15.20 2.84
N ARG A 433 -43.41 -15.10 3.80
CA ARG A 433 -43.74 -16.18 4.73
C ARG A 433 -45.26 -16.36 4.85
N ARG A 434 -45.69 -17.57 5.22
CA ARG A 434 -47.11 -17.86 5.46
C ARG A 434 -47.66 -16.92 6.54
N SER A 435 -48.81 -16.31 6.27
CA SER A 435 -49.46 -15.32 7.15
C SER A 435 -48.67 -14.02 7.36
N ASP A 436 -47.62 -13.78 6.58
CA ASP A 436 -46.76 -12.59 6.64
C ASP A 436 -46.31 -12.25 5.19
N GLY A 437 -47.26 -11.79 4.38
CA GLY A 437 -47.10 -11.61 2.93
C GLY A 437 -47.07 -10.16 2.46
N GLY A 438 -46.81 -9.22 3.37
CA GLY A 438 -46.86 -7.78 3.14
C GLY A 438 -45.53 -7.12 2.84
N THR A 439 -45.57 -5.79 2.65
CA THR A 439 -44.38 -4.96 2.37
C THR A 439 -43.33 -5.08 3.47
N GLN A 440 -43.75 -5.14 4.74
CA GLN A 440 -42.82 -5.27 5.86
C GLN A 440 -41.98 -6.55 5.77
N ARG A 441 -42.60 -7.69 5.43
CA ARG A 441 -41.88 -8.96 5.25
C ARG A 441 -40.89 -8.89 4.09
N PHE A 442 -41.33 -8.37 2.95
CA PHE A 442 -40.47 -8.22 1.78
C PHE A 442 -39.25 -7.35 2.10
N LEU A 443 -39.45 -6.18 2.73
CA LEU A 443 -38.37 -5.31 3.18
C LEU A 443 -37.44 -5.99 4.20
N THR A 444 -37.97 -6.82 5.07
CA THR A 444 -37.17 -7.60 6.03
C THR A 444 -36.31 -8.65 5.30
N SER A 445 -36.77 -9.17 4.15
CA SER A 445 -35.99 -10.07 3.32
C SER A 445 -34.93 -9.33 2.50
N VAL A 446 -35.24 -8.13 1.97
CA VAL A 446 -34.25 -7.22 1.37
C VAL A 446 -33.17 -6.84 2.39
N ALA A 447 -33.57 -6.53 3.62
CA ALA A 447 -32.67 -6.29 4.74
C ALA A 447 -31.76 -7.48 5.02
N ALA A 448 -32.29 -8.71 5.01
CA ALA A 448 -31.50 -9.93 5.25
C ALA A 448 -30.43 -10.15 4.17
N LEU A 449 -30.73 -9.79 2.91
CA LEU A 449 -29.75 -9.79 1.83
C LEU A 449 -28.70 -8.68 2.04
N ALA A 450 -29.14 -7.46 2.34
CA ALA A 450 -28.27 -6.29 2.50
C ALA A 450 -27.24 -6.47 3.60
N VAL A 451 -27.62 -7.06 4.74
CA VAL A 451 -26.70 -7.23 5.89
C VAL A 451 -25.64 -8.30 5.68
N ARG A 452 -25.79 -9.16 4.66
CA ARG A 452 -24.85 -10.23 4.32
C ARG A 452 -23.89 -9.89 3.19
N GLY A 453 -24.00 -8.68 2.61
CA GLY A 453 -23.10 -8.22 1.55
C GLY A 453 -23.83 -7.81 0.28
N GLY A 454 -25.07 -8.28 0.07
CA GLY A 454 -25.87 -7.90 -1.09
C GLY A 454 -26.12 -6.39 -1.18
N SER A 455 -26.28 -5.90 -2.41
CA SER A 455 -26.33 -4.46 -2.72
C SER A 455 -27.68 -4.03 -3.31
N PRO A 456 -28.81 -4.14 -2.57
CA PRO A 456 -30.08 -3.58 -3.05
C PRO A 456 -29.97 -2.06 -3.15
N ASP A 457 -30.58 -1.49 -4.19
CA ASP A 457 -30.73 -0.05 -4.35
C ASP A 457 -31.86 0.43 -3.44
N PHE A 458 -31.52 0.89 -2.25
CA PHE A 458 -32.49 1.39 -1.28
C PHE A 458 -33.25 2.64 -1.75
N GLY A 459 -32.71 3.41 -2.69
CA GLY A 459 -33.45 4.49 -3.35
C GLY A 459 -34.60 3.92 -4.19
N ALA A 460 -34.29 2.90 -4.99
CA ALA A 460 -35.30 2.16 -5.74
C ALA A 460 -36.25 1.37 -4.82
N VAL A 461 -35.80 0.83 -3.68
CA VAL A 461 -36.64 0.06 -2.73
C VAL A 461 -37.84 0.87 -2.24
N HIS A 462 -37.64 2.14 -1.86
CA HIS A 462 -38.71 2.98 -1.30
C HIS A 462 -39.60 3.59 -2.39
N ASP A 463 -39.03 3.87 -3.57
CA ASP A 463 -39.72 4.41 -4.75
C ASP A 463 -40.61 5.62 -4.41
N GLU A 464 -40.07 6.55 -3.62
CA GLU A 464 -40.77 7.75 -3.17
C GLU A 464 -39.85 9.00 -3.21
N PRO A 465 -40.38 10.19 -3.53
CA PRO A 465 -39.60 11.43 -3.48
C PRO A 465 -39.10 11.72 -2.07
N ALA A 466 -37.78 11.83 -1.93
CA ALA A 466 -37.08 12.09 -0.68
C ALA A 466 -36.11 13.26 -0.83
N ARG A 467 -35.92 13.99 0.26
CA ARG A 467 -34.91 15.04 0.41
C ARG A 467 -33.83 14.58 1.38
N ARG A 468 -32.64 15.15 1.25
CA ARG A 468 -31.55 14.90 2.20
C ARG A 468 -31.94 15.43 3.58
N ALA A 469 -31.98 14.55 4.57
CA ALA A 469 -32.10 14.87 5.98
C ALA A 469 -30.72 14.92 6.63
N ASP A 470 -30.55 15.80 7.61
CA ASP A 470 -29.30 15.86 8.39
C ASP A 470 -29.16 14.63 9.28
N LEU A 471 -28.04 13.92 9.11
CA LEU A 471 -27.71 12.70 9.84
C LEU A 471 -26.51 12.92 10.76
N PRO A 472 -26.43 12.23 11.91
CA PRO A 472 -25.20 12.21 12.69
C PRO A 472 -24.03 11.63 11.87
N VAL A 473 -22.83 12.09 12.18
CA VAL A 473 -21.57 11.62 11.60
C VAL A 473 -21.14 10.30 12.25
N TYR A 474 -20.26 9.57 11.59
CA TYR A 474 -19.79 8.26 11.99
C TYR A 474 -19.33 8.17 13.47
N ALA A 475 -19.72 7.08 14.13
CA ALA A 475 -19.35 6.75 15.50
C ALA A 475 -17.93 6.16 15.61
N PHE A 476 -16.91 7.01 15.41
CA PHE A 476 -15.50 6.65 15.61
C PHE A 476 -15.25 6.03 17.00
N GLN A 477 -14.67 4.84 17.00
CA GLN A 477 -14.31 4.02 18.16
C GLN A 477 -12.92 4.42 18.67
N ARG A 478 -12.81 5.67 19.10
CA ARG A 478 -11.50 6.27 19.39
C ARG A 478 -10.83 5.60 20.58
N ARG A 479 -9.51 5.40 20.45
CA ARG A 479 -8.63 4.99 21.54
C ARG A 479 -7.48 5.97 21.63
N ARG A 480 -6.91 6.11 22.83
CA ARG A 480 -5.74 6.94 23.04
C ARG A 480 -4.49 6.30 22.44
N TYR A 481 -3.82 7.01 21.54
CA TYR A 481 -2.55 6.64 20.94
C TYR A 481 -1.50 7.71 21.29
N TRP A 482 -0.67 7.44 22.30
CA TRP A 482 0.37 8.35 22.75
C TRP A 482 1.64 7.55 23.12
N PRO A 483 2.81 7.86 22.53
CA PRO A 483 4.02 7.07 22.76
C PRO A 483 4.50 7.17 24.22
N ALA A 484 4.80 6.02 24.84
CA ALA A 484 5.39 5.98 26.16
C ALA A 484 6.92 6.13 26.03
N PHE A 485 7.47 7.22 26.58
CA PHE A 485 8.90 7.42 26.67
C PHE A 485 9.46 6.55 27.80
N THR A 486 10.08 5.41 27.45
CA THR A 486 10.82 4.57 28.42
C THR A 486 12.33 4.73 28.18
N PRO A 487 13.15 4.97 29.20
CA PRO A 487 14.61 5.04 29.05
C PRO A 487 15.17 3.67 28.63
N VAL A 488 16.12 3.65 27.70
CA VAL A 488 16.78 2.43 27.21
C VAL A 488 17.88 1.99 28.19
N GLU A 489 17.80 0.75 28.70
CA GLU A 489 18.92 0.06 29.36
C GLU A 489 19.68 -0.80 28.34
N SER A 490 20.98 -0.57 28.22
CA SER A 490 21.90 -1.26 27.30
C SER A 490 22.59 -2.45 27.98
N GLY A 491 22.56 -3.65 27.38
CA GLY A 491 23.52 -4.71 27.74
C GLY A 491 23.23 -6.12 27.20
N GLY A 492 24.11 -6.61 26.31
CA GLY A 492 24.24 -8.04 25.95
C GLY A 492 25.73 -8.41 25.78
N PRO A 493 26.16 -9.68 26.05
CA PRO A 493 27.54 -10.00 26.42
C PRO A 493 28.42 -10.54 25.27
N ALA A 494 29.72 -10.24 25.30
CA ALA A 494 30.74 -10.81 24.40
C ALA A 494 31.97 -11.34 25.19
N ASP A 495 32.43 -12.54 24.78
CA ASP A 495 33.66 -13.30 25.09
C ASP A 495 34.44 -13.02 26.40
N ALA A 496 34.41 -14.02 27.30
CA ALA A 496 35.16 -14.00 28.56
C ALA A 496 36.64 -14.44 28.35
N THR A 497 37.56 -13.48 28.51
CA THR A 497 39.00 -13.75 28.72
C THR A 497 39.30 -14.06 30.20
N ALA A 498 40.50 -14.56 30.52
CA ALA A 498 40.92 -14.88 31.89
C ALA A 498 40.83 -13.70 32.88
N ASP A 499 40.85 -12.46 32.35
CA ASP A 499 40.74 -11.22 33.12
C ASP A 499 39.29 -10.72 33.25
N ALA A 500 38.30 -11.43 32.69
CA ALA A 500 36.88 -11.03 32.72
C ALA A 500 36.34 -10.79 34.14
N PRO A 501 36.67 -11.59 35.18
CA PRO A 501 36.19 -11.33 36.54
C PRO A 501 36.77 -10.06 37.15
N PHE A 502 38.05 -9.77 36.88
CA PHE A 502 38.72 -8.55 37.34
C PHE A 502 38.04 -7.32 36.75
N TRP A 503 37.77 -7.36 35.45
CA TRP A 503 37.17 -6.23 34.79
C TRP A 503 35.68 -6.07 35.07
N GLN A 504 34.95 -7.16 35.30
CA GLN A 504 33.58 -7.10 35.80
C GLN A 504 33.51 -6.42 37.18
N ALA A 505 34.54 -6.60 38.03
CA ALA A 505 34.67 -5.87 39.29
C ALA A 505 34.99 -4.38 39.08
N VAL A 506 35.80 -4.03 38.05
CA VAL A 506 36.02 -2.62 37.64
C VAL A 506 34.71 -1.97 37.18
N ASP A 507 33.90 -2.66 36.37
CA ASP A 507 32.68 -2.11 35.78
C ASP A 507 31.53 -1.98 36.81
N SER A 508 31.45 -2.89 37.78
CA SER A 508 30.43 -2.88 38.86
C SER A 508 30.80 -2.00 40.05
N GLY A 509 32.02 -1.45 40.10
CA GLY A 509 32.49 -0.67 41.24
C GLY A 509 32.71 -1.50 42.51
N ASP A 510 32.95 -2.80 42.38
CA ASP A 510 33.20 -3.71 43.50
C ASP A 510 34.62 -3.52 44.06
N VAL A 511 34.72 -2.58 45.01
CA VAL A 511 35.98 -2.18 45.65
C VAL A 511 36.63 -3.35 46.39
N THR A 512 35.84 -4.26 46.98
CA THR A 512 36.36 -5.38 47.77
C THR A 512 36.98 -6.45 46.87
N THR A 513 36.34 -6.76 45.74
CA THR A 513 36.90 -7.69 44.74
C THR A 513 38.14 -7.10 44.06
N LEU A 514 38.15 -5.80 43.77
CA LEU A 514 39.31 -5.09 43.21
C LEU A 514 40.49 -5.00 44.19
N ALA A 515 40.23 -4.75 45.46
CA ALA A 515 41.25 -4.73 46.52
C ALA A 515 41.94 -6.09 46.67
N THR A 516 41.15 -7.16 46.56
CA THR A 516 41.67 -8.53 46.58
C THR A 516 42.50 -8.84 45.33
N ALA A 517 42.03 -8.44 44.15
CA ALA A 517 42.72 -8.71 42.88
C ALA A 517 44.03 -7.90 42.71
N LEU A 518 44.06 -6.65 43.19
CA LEU A 518 45.24 -5.76 43.09
C LEU A 518 46.18 -5.85 44.31
N ALA A 519 45.78 -6.57 45.36
CA ALA A 519 46.47 -6.64 46.65
C ALA A 519 46.72 -5.25 47.28
N LEU A 520 45.71 -4.38 47.22
CA LEU A 520 45.72 -3.02 47.77
C LEU A 520 44.60 -2.86 48.81
N ASP A 521 44.68 -1.83 49.66
CA ASP A 521 43.58 -1.51 50.57
C ASP A 521 42.38 -0.87 49.85
N GLU A 522 41.18 -1.05 50.40
CA GLU A 522 39.93 -0.55 49.81
C GLU A 522 39.90 0.97 49.62
N GLY A 523 40.61 1.76 50.46
CA GLY A 523 40.69 3.21 50.32
C GLY A 523 41.52 3.65 49.10
N THR A 524 42.66 3.01 48.88
CA THR A 524 43.48 3.19 47.68
C THR A 524 42.75 2.73 46.42
N VAL A 525 42.04 1.61 46.49
CA VAL A 525 41.27 1.05 45.36
C VAL A 525 40.06 1.91 45.01
N ALA A 526 39.34 2.45 46.00
CA ALA A 526 38.25 3.41 45.76
C ALA A 526 38.73 4.67 45.03
N THR A 527 40.00 5.07 45.22
CA THR A 527 40.62 6.19 44.52
C THR A 527 41.06 5.82 43.10
N LEU A 528 41.52 4.58 42.87
CA LEU A 528 41.99 4.09 41.57
C LEU A 528 40.87 3.55 40.67
N ALA A 529 39.77 3.07 41.23
CA ALA A 529 38.68 2.42 40.49
C ALA A 529 38.09 3.31 39.37
N PRO A 530 37.83 4.63 39.58
CA PRO A 530 37.41 5.51 38.49
C PRO A 530 38.45 5.64 37.37
N ALA A 531 39.74 5.63 37.72
CA ALA A 531 40.83 5.71 36.74
C ALA A 531 40.98 4.39 35.94
N LEU A 532 40.79 3.23 36.57
CA LEU A 532 40.80 1.91 35.93
C LEU A 532 39.58 1.71 35.02
N ALA A 533 38.39 2.09 35.48
CA ALA A 533 37.17 2.08 34.66
C ALA A 533 37.31 3.04 33.48
N GLY A 534 37.88 4.23 33.70
CA GLY A 534 38.20 5.17 32.63
C GLY A 534 39.29 4.65 31.67
N TYR A 535 40.24 3.85 32.13
CA TYR A 535 41.24 3.20 31.28
C TYR A 535 40.62 2.09 30.42
N ARG A 536 39.85 1.18 31.02
CA ARG A 536 39.14 0.09 30.32
C ARG A 536 38.24 0.64 29.23
N ARG A 537 37.38 1.60 29.57
CA ARG A 537 36.47 2.26 28.63
C ARG A 537 37.22 2.86 27.44
N ARG A 538 38.28 3.65 27.69
CA ARG A 538 39.12 4.23 26.62
C ARG A 538 39.88 3.19 25.80
N SER A 539 40.21 2.04 26.38
CA SER A 539 40.90 0.94 25.68
C SER A 539 39.93 0.15 24.80
N GLU A 540 38.70 -0.07 25.27
CA GLU A 540 37.63 -0.72 24.51
C GLU A 540 37.11 0.16 23.38
N GLU A 541 36.92 1.46 23.64
CA GLU A 541 36.60 2.47 22.64
C GLU A 541 37.68 2.53 21.56
N ARG A 542 38.97 2.62 21.92
CA ARG A 542 40.07 2.58 20.94
C ARG A 542 40.15 1.26 20.17
N GLY A 543 40.02 0.13 20.85
CA GLY A 543 40.02 -1.17 20.19
C GLY A 543 38.87 -1.34 19.20
N THR A 544 37.72 -0.71 19.48
CA THR A 544 36.56 -0.70 18.59
C THR A 544 36.73 0.28 17.44
N ALA A 545 37.18 1.50 17.72
CA ALA A 545 37.54 2.51 16.71
C ALA A 545 38.55 1.96 15.71
N ASP A 546 39.54 1.19 16.16
CA ASP A 546 40.57 0.60 15.30
C ASP A 546 39.99 -0.43 14.31
N ARG A 547 38.97 -1.20 14.73
CA ARG A 547 38.27 -2.17 13.86
C ARG A 547 37.42 -1.50 12.78
N TRP A 548 37.01 -0.25 12.98
CA TRP A 548 36.20 0.53 12.05
C TRP A 548 37.02 1.25 10.99
N ARG A 549 38.35 1.27 11.09
CA ARG A 549 39.24 2.01 10.17
C ARG A 549 39.59 1.19 8.93
N TYR A 550 39.32 1.76 7.76
CA TYR A 550 39.69 1.24 6.45
C TYR A 550 40.31 2.34 5.58
N ARG A 551 40.99 1.93 4.51
CA ARG A 551 41.54 2.83 3.50
C ARG A 551 41.44 2.24 2.11
N ILE A 552 41.52 3.12 1.12
CA ILE A 552 41.61 2.73 -0.28
C ILE A 552 43.05 2.52 -0.67
N THR A 553 43.33 1.41 -1.34
CA THR A 553 44.63 1.09 -1.92
C THR A 553 44.48 0.67 -3.37
N TRP A 554 45.59 0.74 -4.12
CA TRP A 554 45.62 0.47 -5.56
C TRP A 554 46.61 -0.66 -5.84
N HIS A 555 46.10 -1.75 -6.43
CA HIS A 555 46.88 -2.97 -6.65
C HIS A 555 47.09 -3.23 -8.14
N PRO A 556 48.30 -3.65 -8.58
CA PRO A 556 48.53 -4.07 -9.96
C PRO A 556 47.57 -5.17 -10.42
N ILE A 557 46.96 -4.98 -11.59
CA ILE A 557 46.17 -6.01 -12.27
C ILE A 557 47.10 -6.75 -13.24
N GLU A 558 47.37 -8.03 -12.98
CA GLU A 558 48.28 -8.83 -13.80
C GLU A 558 47.67 -9.23 -15.16
N GLY A 559 48.49 -9.25 -16.21
CA GLY A 559 48.28 -10.16 -17.35
C GLY A 559 47.14 -9.87 -18.34
N ARG A 560 46.62 -8.64 -18.46
CA ARG A 560 45.59 -8.33 -19.48
C ARG A 560 46.21 -8.17 -20.89
N THR A 561 46.13 -9.21 -21.72
CA THR A 561 46.27 -9.09 -23.18
C THR A 561 44.95 -8.64 -23.76
N ALA A 562 44.92 -7.53 -24.52
CA ALA A 562 43.69 -6.99 -25.10
C ALA A 562 43.00 -8.03 -26.00
N PRO A 563 41.79 -8.51 -25.65
CA PRO A 563 40.91 -9.17 -26.59
C PRO A 563 40.53 -8.22 -27.73
N ALA A 564 40.18 -8.75 -28.90
CA ALA A 564 39.56 -7.93 -29.94
C ALA A 564 38.18 -7.46 -29.46
N LEU A 565 37.95 -6.15 -29.41
CA LEU A 565 36.60 -5.59 -29.25
C LEU A 565 35.88 -5.71 -30.59
N THR A 566 34.61 -6.11 -30.58
CA THR A 566 33.82 -6.25 -31.82
C THR A 566 32.53 -5.47 -31.73
N GLY A 567 31.91 -5.23 -32.90
CA GLY A 567 30.64 -4.51 -33.00
C GLY A 567 30.79 -2.99 -32.83
N ARG A 568 29.64 -2.33 -32.71
CA ARG A 568 29.56 -0.87 -32.59
C ARG A 568 29.82 -0.44 -31.14
N TRP A 569 30.63 0.59 -30.96
CA TRP A 569 30.89 1.22 -29.67
C TRP A 569 30.63 2.72 -29.77
N VAL A 570 29.85 3.27 -28.85
CA VAL A 570 29.56 4.71 -28.80
C VAL A 570 30.65 5.42 -28.02
N LEU A 571 31.15 6.54 -28.52
CA LEU A 571 32.10 7.41 -27.83
C LEU A 571 31.42 8.77 -27.61
N ALA A 572 30.93 9.02 -26.40
CA ALA A 572 30.32 10.30 -26.03
C ALA A 572 31.42 11.32 -25.66
N VAL A 573 31.46 12.44 -26.37
CA VAL A 573 32.49 13.49 -26.20
C VAL A 573 31.82 14.87 -26.01
N PRO A 574 32.39 15.74 -25.15
CA PRO A 574 31.94 17.13 -25.06
C PRO A 574 32.10 17.87 -26.40
N GLY A 575 31.19 18.80 -26.68
CA GLY A 575 31.29 19.72 -27.82
C GLY A 575 32.59 20.53 -27.81
N GLY A 576 33.31 20.53 -28.93
CA GLY A 576 34.61 21.19 -29.07
C GLY A 576 35.81 20.33 -28.65
N GLN A 577 35.58 19.11 -28.14
CA GLN A 577 36.64 18.15 -27.76
C GLN A 577 36.66 16.87 -28.63
N GLU A 578 35.87 16.81 -29.69
CA GLU A 578 35.73 15.64 -30.58
C GLU A 578 37.04 15.22 -31.27
N ASP A 579 37.94 16.17 -31.50
CA ASP A 579 39.28 15.97 -32.06
C ASP A 579 40.39 16.22 -31.03
N GLY A 580 40.04 16.25 -29.74
CA GLY A 580 40.98 16.31 -28.64
C GLY A 580 41.90 15.07 -28.58
N PRO A 581 43.03 15.15 -27.85
CA PRO A 581 44.01 14.07 -27.80
C PRO A 581 43.44 12.79 -27.19
N GLU A 582 42.62 12.87 -26.14
CA GLU A 582 41.99 11.68 -25.54
C GLU A 582 40.95 11.04 -26.46
N ALA A 583 40.03 11.83 -27.01
CA ALA A 583 39.00 11.35 -27.94
C ALA A 583 39.65 10.66 -29.16
N THR A 584 40.69 11.27 -29.72
CA THR A 584 41.47 10.72 -30.84
C THR A 584 42.17 9.41 -30.47
N ALA A 585 42.84 9.37 -29.31
CA ALA A 585 43.58 8.19 -28.87
C ALA A 585 42.65 7.01 -28.55
N VAL A 586 41.53 7.25 -27.86
CA VAL A 586 40.51 6.24 -27.54
C VAL A 586 39.82 5.73 -28.81
N ARG A 587 39.40 6.62 -29.71
CA ARG A 587 38.80 6.26 -31.01
C ARG A 587 39.74 5.38 -31.84
N ALA A 588 41.02 5.77 -31.91
CA ALA A 588 42.04 4.98 -32.60
C ALA A 588 42.28 3.62 -31.94
N ALA A 589 42.30 3.53 -30.61
CA ALA A 589 42.49 2.27 -29.88
C ALA A 589 41.30 1.32 -30.06
N LEU A 590 40.06 1.80 -29.95
CA LEU A 590 38.84 1.01 -30.22
C LEU A 590 38.86 0.45 -31.64
N THR A 591 39.25 1.28 -32.62
CA THR A 591 39.33 0.87 -34.04
C THR A 591 40.43 -0.17 -34.26
N ARG A 592 41.62 0.01 -33.67
CA ARG A 592 42.71 -0.98 -33.71
C ARG A 592 42.32 -2.32 -33.08
N ALA A 593 41.47 -2.28 -32.05
CA ALA A 593 40.95 -3.47 -31.37
C ALA A 593 39.88 -4.22 -32.16
N GLY A 594 39.36 -3.65 -33.26
CA GLY A 594 38.33 -4.26 -34.12
C GLY A 594 36.91 -3.72 -33.93
N ALA A 595 36.70 -2.74 -33.06
CA ALA A 595 35.40 -2.11 -32.83
C ALA A 595 35.11 -1.01 -33.86
N THR A 596 33.84 -0.85 -34.24
CA THR A 596 33.37 0.31 -35.00
C THR A 596 32.99 1.43 -34.02
N CYS A 597 33.85 2.42 -33.88
CA CYS A 597 33.63 3.56 -33.00
C CYS A 597 32.69 4.59 -33.65
N VAL A 598 31.60 4.94 -32.97
CA VAL A 598 30.65 5.98 -33.38
C VAL A 598 30.75 7.15 -32.40
N PRO A 599 31.39 8.26 -32.78
CA PRO A 599 31.45 9.44 -31.92
C PRO A 599 30.08 10.12 -31.86
N VAL A 600 29.64 10.47 -30.65
CA VAL A 600 28.45 11.30 -30.40
C VAL A 600 28.92 12.54 -29.66
N VAL A 601 28.79 13.69 -30.32
CA VAL A 601 29.14 14.99 -29.73
C VAL A 601 27.95 15.45 -28.89
N VAL A 602 28.21 15.70 -27.62
CA VAL A 602 27.20 16.14 -26.64
C VAL A 602 27.45 17.61 -26.33
N ASP A 603 26.44 18.44 -26.58
CA ASP A 603 26.43 19.80 -26.03
C ASP A 603 26.30 19.69 -24.52
N ALA A 604 27.25 20.27 -23.80
CA ALA A 604 27.34 20.13 -22.35
C ALA A 604 26.10 20.74 -21.65
N THR A 605 25.42 21.71 -22.28
CA THR A 605 24.18 22.32 -21.76
C THR A 605 22.90 21.61 -22.18
N ALA A 606 23.01 20.55 -22.99
CA ALA A 606 21.84 19.84 -23.46
C ALA A 606 21.11 19.13 -22.31
N ASP A 607 19.79 19.24 -22.32
CA ASP A 607 18.94 18.55 -21.38
C ASP A 607 18.80 17.06 -21.70
N ARG A 608 18.17 16.32 -20.79
CA ARG A 608 17.91 14.87 -20.89
C ARG A 608 17.28 14.49 -22.24
N ALA A 609 16.33 15.28 -22.75
CA ALA A 609 15.63 14.98 -24.00
C ALA A 609 16.50 15.22 -25.24
N ALA A 610 17.30 16.28 -25.22
CA ALA A 610 18.28 16.57 -26.27
C ALA A 610 19.37 15.48 -26.33
N LEU A 611 19.86 15.00 -25.18
CA LEU A 611 20.81 13.88 -25.13
C LEU A 611 20.18 12.58 -25.66
N ALA A 612 18.94 12.27 -25.28
CA ALA A 612 18.24 11.10 -25.79
C ALA A 612 18.12 11.15 -27.32
N THR A 613 17.79 12.32 -27.86
CA THR A 613 17.72 12.55 -29.32
C THR A 613 19.09 12.38 -30.00
N ALA A 614 20.17 12.85 -29.38
CA ALA A 614 21.52 12.73 -29.92
C ALA A 614 22.07 11.28 -29.88
N LEU A 615 21.61 10.49 -28.91
CA LEU A 615 21.97 9.08 -28.75
C LEU A 615 21.10 8.14 -29.59
N ASP A 616 19.91 8.59 -30.01
CA ASP A 616 18.98 7.80 -30.81
C ASP A 616 19.63 7.30 -32.12
N GLY A 617 19.41 6.03 -32.43
CA GLY A 617 20.07 5.31 -33.53
C GLY A 617 21.56 4.96 -33.32
N ALA A 618 22.33 5.76 -32.56
CA ALA A 618 23.73 5.47 -32.26
C ALA A 618 23.88 4.31 -31.26
N VAL A 619 23.03 4.28 -30.24
CA VAL A 619 23.00 3.23 -29.20
C VAL A 619 22.38 1.92 -29.70
N ALA A 620 21.56 1.96 -30.76
CA ALA A 620 20.93 0.79 -31.33
C ALA A 620 21.98 -0.23 -31.84
N GLY A 621 22.01 -1.42 -31.24
CA GLY A 621 22.96 -2.48 -31.57
C GLY A 621 24.41 -2.22 -31.14
N ALA A 622 24.66 -1.21 -30.29
CA ALA A 622 25.96 -0.98 -29.69
C ALA A 622 26.28 -2.05 -28.62
N ARG A 623 27.57 -2.35 -28.45
CA ARG A 623 28.09 -3.31 -27.45
C ARG A 623 28.52 -2.63 -26.15
N GLY A 624 28.72 -1.32 -26.17
CA GLY A 624 29.11 -0.51 -25.02
C GLY A 624 29.24 0.96 -25.40
N LEU A 625 29.29 1.81 -24.38
CA LEU A 625 29.50 3.25 -24.52
C LEU A 625 30.68 3.68 -23.65
N VAL A 626 31.55 4.50 -24.20
CA VAL A 626 32.64 5.15 -23.51
C VAL A 626 32.31 6.63 -23.41
N SER A 627 32.26 7.16 -22.19
CA SER A 627 31.94 8.57 -21.93
C SER A 627 33.19 9.33 -21.50
N LEU A 628 33.50 10.38 -22.24
CA LEU A 628 34.50 11.40 -21.90
C LEU A 628 33.83 12.69 -21.39
N LEU A 629 32.52 12.69 -21.12
CA LEU A 629 31.76 13.90 -20.76
C LEU A 629 32.29 14.57 -19.49
N ALA A 630 32.70 13.78 -18.50
CA ALA A 630 33.27 14.28 -17.25
C ALA A 630 34.53 15.15 -17.43
N ARG A 631 35.17 15.14 -18.61
CA ARG A 631 36.36 15.95 -18.92
C ARG A 631 36.07 17.43 -19.11
N ASP A 632 34.81 17.80 -19.33
CA ASP A 632 34.38 19.20 -19.38
C ASP A 632 34.16 19.74 -17.97
N ASP A 633 35.14 20.49 -17.48
CA ASP A 633 35.16 21.15 -16.18
C ASP A 633 34.59 22.57 -16.22
N THR A 634 34.06 23.01 -17.36
CA THR A 634 33.49 24.36 -17.48
C THR A 634 32.28 24.52 -16.54
N PRO A 635 32.14 25.68 -15.86
CA PRO A 635 30.99 25.96 -15.01
C PRO A 635 29.67 25.93 -15.78
N HIS A 636 28.64 25.27 -15.22
CA HIS A 636 27.31 25.28 -15.82
C HIS A 636 26.72 26.70 -15.85
N PRO A 637 26.11 27.15 -16.97
CA PRO A 637 25.68 28.55 -17.14
C PRO A 637 24.71 29.05 -16.06
N ALA A 638 23.80 28.19 -15.60
CA ALA A 638 22.83 28.51 -14.55
C ALA A 638 23.34 28.20 -13.13
N HIS A 639 24.35 27.34 -13.01
CA HIS A 639 24.78 26.75 -11.73
C HIS A 639 26.31 26.69 -11.67
N PRO A 640 27.01 27.80 -11.37
CA PRO A 640 28.46 27.90 -11.58
C PRO A 640 29.34 26.92 -10.79
N LEU A 641 28.84 26.33 -9.71
CA LEU A 641 29.55 25.32 -8.91
C LEU A 641 29.36 23.88 -9.44
N LEU A 642 28.48 23.68 -10.42
CA LEU A 642 28.23 22.41 -11.07
C LEU A 642 29.03 22.35 -12.39
N PRO A 643 30.03 21.46 -12.53
CA PRO A 643 30.71 21.27 -13.81
C PRO A 643 29.74 20.74 -14.87
N THR A 644 29.77 21.35 -16.05
CA THR A 644 28.84 21.03 -17.13
C THR A 644 29.02 19.58 -17.61
N GLY A 645 30.25 19.08 -17.66
CA GLY A 645 30.54 17.68 -17.98
C GLY A 645 29.99 16.68 -16.97
N PHE A 646 29.94 17.06 -15.68
CA PHE A 646 29.31 16.22 -14.65
C PHE A 646 27.78 16.22 -14.79
N ALA A 647 27.16 17.37 -15.02
CA ALA A 647 25.72 17.46 -15.31
C ALA A 647 25.33 16.61 -16.54
N ALA A 648 26.11 16.70 -17.62
CA ALA A 648 25.94 15.91 -18.83
C ALA A 648 26.15 14.39 -18.58
N THR A 649 27.02 14.02 -17.64
CA THR A 649 27.22 12.62 -17.23
C THR A 649 25.98 12.06 -16.53
N VAL A 650 25.31 12.85 -15.68
CA VAL A 650 24.03 12.46 -15.06
C VAL A 650 22.94 12.35 -16.12
N ALA A 651 22.80 13.35 -16.98
CA ALA A 651 21.82 13.38 -18.06
C ALA A 651 22.01 12.23 -19.07
N LEU A 652 23.26 11.81 -19.33
CA LEU A 652 23.57 10.66 -20.18
C LEU A 652 22.94 9.37 -19.63
N VAL A 653 23.09 9.10 -18.33
CA VAL A 653 22.51 7.89 -17.72
C VAL A 653 20.98 7.96 -17.75
N GLN A 654 20.41 9.13 -17.48
CA GLN A 654 18.96 9.35 -17.54
C GLN A 654 18.38 9.19 -18.95
N ALA A 655 19.11 9.65 -19.98
CA ALA A 655 18.73 9.54 -21.38
C ALA A 655 18.84 8.09 -21.89
N LEU A 656 19.85 7.33 -21.43
CA LEU A 656 19.95 5.90 -21.73
C LEU A 656 18.81 5.10 -21.12
N ASP A 657 18.36 5.48 -19.90
CA ASP A 657 17.18 4.91 -19.26
C ASP A 657 15.90 5.23 -20.06
N ASP A 658 15.73 6.48 -20.54
CA ASP A 658 14.58 6.87 -21.40
C ASP A 658 14.53 6.09 -22.73
N LEU A 659 15.69 5.76 -23.28
CA LEU A 659 15.81 4.99 -24.52
C LEU A 659 15.70 3.48 -24.31
N ASP A 660 15.52 3.00 -23.06
CA ASP A 660 15.62 1.58 -22.65
C ASP A 660 16.89 0.91 -23.20
N ALA A 661 17.99 1.67 -23.25
CA ALA A 661 19.21 1.29 -23.92
C ALA A 661 20.11 0.47 -22.99
N ARG A 662 20.09 -0.86 -23.10
CA ARG A 662 20.86 -1.77 -22.22
C ARG A 662 22.29 -1.99 -22.70
N LEU A 663 23.17 -1.04 -22.40
CA LEU A 663 24.58 -1.10 -22.78
C LEU A 663 25.52 -0.63 -21.65
N PRO A 664 26.65 -1.33 -21.44
CA PRO A 664 27.60 -0.95 -20.41
C PRO A 664 28.27 0.38 -20.73
N VAL A 665 28.17 1.32 -19.80
CA VAL A 665 28.75 2.66 -19.85
C VAL A 665 30.04 2.70 -19.03
N TRP A 666 31.12 3.09 -19.68
CA TRP A 666 32.42 3.34 -19.06
C TRP A 666 32.70 4.82 -18.96
N PHE A 667 32.84 5.34 -17.75
CA PHE A 667 33.15 6.75 -17.50
C PHE A 667 34.67 6.92 -17.38
N LEU A 668 35.24 7.70 -18.30
CA LEU A 668 36.67 7.98 -18.32
C LEU A 668 36.95 9.36 -17.72
N THR A 669 37.79 9.38 -16.71
CA THR A 669 38.25 10.60 -16.02
C THR A 669 39.76 10.78 -16.21
N ARG A 670 40.31 11.91 -15.77
CA ARG A 670 41.77 12.12 -15.75
C ARG A 670 42.18 12.79 -14.46
N GLY A 671 43.00 12.12 -13.65
CA GLY A 671 43.42 12.64 -12.35
C GLY A 671 42.31 12.67 -11.30
N ALA A 672 41.25 11.88 -11.44
CA ALA A 672 40.20 11.83 -10.42
C ALA A 672 40.63 11.15 -9.12
N VAL A 673 41.72 10.38 -9.16
CA VAL A 673 42.22 9.56 -8.05
C VAL A 673 43.75 9.62 -8.01
N ALA A 674 44.33 9.64 -6.81
CA ALA A 674 45.75 9.42 -6.61
C ALA A 674 46.02 7.93 -6.32
N VAL A 675 46.98 7.33 -7.05
CA VAL A 675 47.35 5.91 -6.84
C VAL A 675 48.61 5.70 -5.99
N GLY A 676 49.30 6.78 -5.61
CA GLY A 676 50.48 6.79 -4.75
C GLY A 676 51.27 8.09 -4.86
N ASP A 677 52.34 8.23 -4.07
CA ASP A 677 53.11 9.48 -3.91
C ASP A 677 53.78 10.03 -5.19
N ALA A 678 53.90 9.20 -6.23
CA ALA A 678 54.49 9.58 -7.51
C ALA A 678 53.46 10.10 -8.55
N ASP A 679 52.16 10.03 -8.22
CA ASP A 679 51.09 10.53 -9.08
C ASP A 679 50.92 12.05 -8.86
N PRO A 680 50.50 12.82 -9.89
CA PRO A 680 50.19 14.23 -9.71
C PRO A 680 48.99 14.42 -8.76
N ALA A 681 48.82 15.64 -8.26
CA ALA A 681 47.67 15.98 -7.44
C ALA A 681 46.36 15.67 -8.18
N PRO A 682 45.39 15.02 -7.50
CA PRO A 682 44.12 14.71 -8.13
C PRO A 682 43.36 16.00 -8.41
N ASP A 683 42.63 16.02 -9.52
CA ASP A 683 41.64 17.03 -9.86
C ASP A 683 40.32 16.66 -9.17
N PRO A 684 39.92 17.38 -8.10
CA PRO A 684 38.74 17.01 -7.33
C PRO A 684 37.44 17.09 -8.16
N ALA A 685 37.37 17.93 -9.20
CA ALA A 685 36.19 18.03 -10.05
C ALA A 685 35.91 16.71 -10.79
N GLN A 686 36.98 15.99 -11.17
CA GLN A 686 36.87 14.70 -11.84
C GLN A 686 36.37 13.58 -10.89
N ALA A 687 36.58 13.73 -9.58
CA ALA A 687 36.11 12.76 -8.58
C ALA A 687 34.58 12.72 -8.44
N LEU A 688 33.86 13.77 -8.88
CA LEU A 688 32.39 13.78 -8.92
C LEU A 688 31.84 12.60 -9.74
N ALA A 689 32.44 12.35 -10.91
CA ALA A 689 32.05 11.23 -11.78
C ALA A 689 32.30 9.87 -11.13
N TRP A 690 33.33 9.74 -10.28
CA TRP A 690 33.59 8.51 -9.53
C TRP A 690 32.55 8.26 -8.44
N GLY A 691 32.17 9.29 -7.69
CA GLY A 691 31.10 9.18 -6.72
C GLY A 691 29.77 8.81 -7.39
N PHE A 692 29.42 9.45 -8.51
CA PHE A 692 28.21 9.15 -9.27
C PHE A 692 28.22 7.76 -9.89
N GLY A 693 29.32 7.36 -10.53
CA GLY A 693 29.44 6.05 -11.16
C GLY A 693 29.25 4.90 -10.16
N ARG A 694 29.73 5.06 -8.92
CA ARG A 694 29.50 4.07 -7.85
C ARG A 694 28.02 3.96 -7.46
N VAL A 695 27.22 5.02 -7.63
CA VAL A 695 25.75 4.98 -7.47
C VAL A 695 25.08 4.36 -8.69
N VAL A 696 25.52 4.68 -9.91
CA VAL A 696 25.05 4.02 -11.15
C VAL A 696 25.22 2.50 -11.05
N ALA A 697 26.35 2.05 -10.50
CA ALA A 697 26.65 0.64 -10.30
C ALA A 697 25.66 -0.09 -9.36
N LEU A 698 24.89 0.64 -8.55
CA LEU A 698 23.91 0.13 -7.59
C LEU A 698 22.47 0.33 -8.08
N GLU A 699 22.15 1.49 -8.69
CA GLU A 699 20.80 1.82 -9.14
C GLU A 699 20.50 1.38 -10.59
N GLN A 700 21.51 1.37 -11.46
CA GLN A 700 21.39 1.08 -12.89
C GLN A 700 22.47 0.09 -13.34
N ALA A 701 22.52 -1.07 -12.68
CA ALA A 701 23.55 -2.09 -12.91
C ALA A 701 23.64 -2.56 -14.36
N ASP A 702 22.53 -2.57 -15.11
CA ASP A 702 22.48 -2.90 -16.54
C ASP A 702 23.24 -1.91 -17.43
N LEU A 703 23.41 -0.66 -16.97
CA LEU A 703 24.17 0.39 -17.65
C LEU A 703 25.62 0.47 -17.15
N TRP A 704 26.02 -0.33 -16.15
CA TRP A 704 27.33 -0.20 -15.52
C TRP A 704 28.42 -0.94 -16.31
N GLY A 705 29.33 -0.18 -16.92
CA GLY A 705 30.58 -0.69 -17.48
C GLY A 705 31.73 -0.56 -16.48
N GLY A 706 31.97 0.66 -15.97
CA GLY A 706 33.01 0.92 -14.97
C GLY A 706 33.57 2.34 -15.00
N LEU A 707 34.57 2.58 -14.15
CA LEU A 707 35.33 3.83 -14.01
C LEU A 707 36.78 3.58 -14.39
N VAL A 708 37.31 4.42 -15.28
CA VAL A 708 38.72 4.38 -15.71
C VAL A 708 39.34 5.75 -15.57
N ASP A 709 40.35 5.88 -14.70
CA ASP A 709 41.13 7.11 -14.60
C ASP A 709 42.37 7.05 -15.50
N LEU A 710 42.51 8.06 -16.35
CA LEU A 710 43.54 8.16 -17.38
C LEU A 710 44.80 8.89 -16.86
N PRO A 711 45.98 8.61 -17.43
CA PRO A 711 47.19 9.39 -17.13
C PRO A 711 47.11 10.79 -17.77
N GLU A 712 47.94 11.72 -17.30
CA GLU A 712 48.03 13.09 -17.85
C GLU A 712 48.28 13.10 -19.37
N ARG A 713 49.07 12.16 -19.87
CA ARG A 713 49.32 11.94 -21.31
C ARG A 713 48.86 10.56 -21.72
N LEU A 714 47.82 10.51 -22.55
CA LEU A 714 47.32 9.26 -23.15
C LEU A 714 48.05 8.97 -24.46
N ASP A 715 48.99 8.03 -24.42
CA ASP A 715 49.69 7.51 -25.60
C ASP A 715 49.03 6.23 -26.14
N ALA A 716 49.53 5.70 -27.26
CA ALA A 716 48.95 4.50 -27.87
C ALA A 716 48.96 3.29 -26.91
N ARG A 717 50.02 3.13 -26.11
CA ARG A 717 50.18 1.99 -25.18
C ARG A 717 49.18 2.06 -24.03
N THR A 718 48.98 3.24 -23.46
CA THR A 718 48.02 3.48 -22.38
C THR A 718 46.58 3.43 -22.90
N ALA A 719 46.31 3.90 -24.13
CA ALA A 719 45.02 3.71 -24.78
C ALA A 719 44.69 2.22 -25.06
N ASP A 720 45.68 1.41 -25.44
CA ASP A 720 45.50 -0.04 -25.59
C ASP A 720 45.22 -0.74 -24.23
N ARG A 721 45.76 -0.20 -23.12
CA ARG A 721 45.39 -0.66 -21.77
C ARG A 721 43.95 -0.32 -21.41
N VAL A 722 43.44 0.85 -21.82
CA VAL A 722 42.02 1.19 -21.65
C VAL A 722 41.15 0.14 -22.37
N VAL A 723 41.46 -0.18 -23.63
CA VAL A 723 40.76 -1.25 -24.37
C VAL A 723 40.81 -2.59 -23.62
N ALA A 724 41.97 -2.95 -23.06
CA ALA A 724 42.12 -4.18 -22.29
C ALA A 724 41.26 -4.21 -21.02
N VAL A 725 40.99 -3.05 -20.42
CA VAL A 725 40.03 -2.90 -19.31
C VAL A 725 38.60 -3.07 -19.81
N LEU A 726 38.21 -2.37 -20.89
CA LEU A 726 36.86 -2.43 -21.47
C LEU A 726 36.46 -3.85 -21.91
N ALA A 727 37.43 -4.64 -22.37
CA ALA A 727 37.26 -6.00 -22.84
C ALA A 727 37.39 -7.07 -21.73
N GLY A 728 37.78 -6.68 -20.51
CA GLY A 728 38.04 -7.59 -19.41
C GLY A 728 36.76 -8.24 -18.87
N THR A 729 36.80 -9.54 -18.59
CA THR A 729 35.70 -10.32 -17.99
C THR A 729 35.93 -10.65 -16.52
N ASP A 730 37.02 -10.14 -15.93
CA ASP A 730 37.41 -10.35 -14.53
C ASP A 730 36.62 -9.48 -13.53
N HIS A 731 35.71 -8.62 -14.02
CA HIS A 731 34.90 -7.66 -13.28
C HIS A 731 35.69 -6.57 -12.55
N GLU A 732 36.90 -6.22 -13.02
CA GLU A 732 37.61 -5.01 -12.57
C GLU A 732 36.99 -3.78 -13.21
N ASP A 733 36.19 -3.06 -12.43
CA ASP A 733 35.32 -1.97 -12.87
C ASP A 733 35.69 -0.60 -12.28
N GLN A 734 36.73 -0.54 -11.45
CA GLN A 734 37.25 0.68 -10.83
C GLN A 734 38.77 0.68 -10.96
N VAL A 735 39.26 1.31 -12.03
CA VAL A 735 40.62 1.11 -12.52
C VAL A 735 41.33 2.44 -12.74
N ALA A 736 42.61 2.50 -12.40
CA ALA A 736 43.50 3.58 -12.79
C ALA A 736 44.53 3.06 -13.81
N VAL A 737 44.60 3.71 -14.97
CA VAL A 737 45.57 3.42 -16.01
C VAL A 737 46.71 4.43 -15.88
N ARG A 738 47.94 3.94 -15.77
CA ARG A 738 49.16 4.74 -15.72
C ARG A 738 50.17 4.22 -16.74
N ALA A 739 51.27 4.95 -16.94
CA ALA A 739 52.36 4.50 -17.82
C ALA A 739 53.04 3.22 -17.29
N THR A 740 53.06 3.04 -15.96
CA THR A 740 53.65 1.87 -15.28
C THR A 740 52.80 0.62 -15.41
N GLY A 741 51.46 0.75 -15.44
CA GLY A 741 50.56 -0.40 -15.51
C GLY A 741 49.10 -0.02 -15.32
N THR A 742 48.28 -1.04 -15.08
CA THR A 742 46.86 -0.91 -14.77
C THR A 742 46.66 -1.32 -13.31
N LEU A 743 46.00 -0.48 -12.52
CA LEU A 743 45.81 -0.66 -11.08
C LEU A 743 44.32 -0.76 -10.77
N GLY A 744 43.94 -1.75 -9.96
CA GLY A 744 42.58 -1.96 -9.47
C GLY A 744 42.41 -1.41 -8.06
N ARG A 745 41.27 -0.78 -7.81
CA ARG A 745 40.94 -0.20 -6.51
C ARG A 745 40.56 -1.27 -5.49
N ARG A 746 41.06 -1.16 -4.25
CA ARG A 746 40.77 -2.06 -3.12
C ARG A 746 40.42 -1.29 -1.85
N LEU A 747 39.60 -1.90 -0.99
CA LEU A 747 39.35 -1.48 0.38
C LEU A 747 40.12 -2.42 1.31
N GLU A 748 40.93 -1.87 2.21
CA GLU A 748 41.76 -2.63 3.15
C GLU A 748 41.66 -2.06 4.57
N ARG A 749 41.98 -2.89 5.58
CA ARG A 749 42.02 -2.44 6.97
C ARG A 749 43.13 -1.40 7.19
N ALA A 750 42.81 -0.35 7.93
CA ALA A 750 43.74 0.72 8.31
C ALA A 750 44.00 0.73 9.83
N ALA A 751 44.02 -0.46 10.43
CA ALA A 751 44.23 -0.63 11.86
C ALA A 751 45.63 -0.15 12.29
N VAL A 752 45.69 0.62 13.36
CA VAL A 752 46.91 1.14 13.98
C VAL A 752 47.42 0.24 15.11
N GLY A 753 46.62 -0.73 15.60
CA GLY A 753 47.08 -1.81 16.48
C GLY A 753 47.60 -1.34 17.84
N GLY A 754 47.13 -0.19 18.33
CA GLY A 754 47.59 0.41 19.59
C GLY A 754 48.99 1.04 19.53
N LEU A 755 49.57 1.23 18.33
CA LEU A 755 50.80 1.99 18.17
C LEU A 755 50.58 3.45 18.62
N PRO A 756 51.57 4.10 19.27
CA PRO A 756 51.49 5.53 19.55
C PRO A 756 51.42 6.30 18.23
N GLY A 757 50.53 7.29 18.15
CA GLY A 757 50.47 8.20 17.01
C GLY A 757 51.81 8.87 16.73
N ARG A 758 52.03 9.28 15.48
CA ARG A 758 53.22 10.04 15.05
C ARG A 758 53.40 11.32 15.87
N ARG A 759 52.28 11.87 16.30
CA ARG A 759 52.14 12.99 17.23
C ARG A 759 50.91 12.74 18.09
N ARG A 760 50.76 13.55 19.14
CA ARG A 760 49.45 13.83 19.72
C ARG A 760 49.00 15.17 19.17
N TRP A 761 47.89 15.20 18.44
CA TRP A 761 47.28 16.44 17.99
C TRP A 761 46.48 17.02 19.16
N ASP A 762 46.86 18.23 19.56
CA ASP A 762 46.15 19.00 20.58
C ASP A 762 45.66 20.33 19.98
N PRO A 763 44.38 20.70 20.13
CA PRO A 763 43.85 21.95 19.60
C PRO A 763 44.43 23.17 20.34
N ARG A 764 44.92 24.18 19.62
CA ARG A 764 45.43 25.45 20.17
C ARG A 764 44.79 26.63 19.46
N GLY A 765 44.66 27.80 20.08
CA GLY A 765 44.03 28.96 19.41
C GLY A 765 42.54 28.72 19.12
N THR A 766 42.05 29.22 17.98
CA THR A 766 40.64 29.11 17.57
C THR A 766 40.42 27.92 16.63
N VAL A 767 39.41 27.10 16.91
CA VAL A 767 38.97 25.99 16.05
C VAL A 767 37.61 26.34 15.42
N LEU A 768 37.57 26.42 14.10
CA LEU A 768 36.34 26.65 13.33
C LEU A 768 35.63 25.33 13.05
N VAL A 769 34.36 25.22 13.42
CA VAL A 769 33.50 24.06 13.09
C VAL A 769 32.30 24.54 12.28
N THR A 770 32.30 24.24 10.97
CA THR A 770 31.18 24.63 10.09
C THR A 770 30.10 23.55 10.10
N GLY A 771 28.83 23.93 10.13
CA GLY A 771 27.76 23.02 10.52
C GLY A 771 27.81 22.70 12.02
N GLY A 772 28.41 23.59 12.82
CA GLY A 772 28.75 23.34 14.23
C GLY A 772 27.56 23.16 15.17
N THR A 773 26.38 23.62 14.76
CA THR A 773 25.10 23.40 15.47
C THR A 773 24.35 22.16 14.99
N GLY A 774 24.79 21.51 13.90
CA GLY A 774 24.23 20.25 13.41
C GLY A 774 24.69 19.05 14.24
N ALA A 775 24.03 17.90 14.09
CA ALA A 775 24.27 16.72 14.93
C ALA A 775 25.74 16.29 15.02
N LEU A 776 26.43 16.14 13.87
CA LEU A 776 27.86 15.80 13.85
C LEU A 776 28.74 16.92 14.42
N GLY A 777 28.44 18.17 14.05
CA GLY A 777 29.17 19.35 14.52
C GLY A 777 29.12 19.50 16.03
N ALA A 778 27.97 19.24 16.65
CA ALA A 778 27.78 19.28 18.10
C ALA A 778 28.61 18.20 18.83
N HIS A 779 28.65 16.96 18.31
CA HIS A 779 29.51 15.90 18.86
C HIS A 779 30.99 16.24 18.76
N VAL A 780 31.42 16.79 17.61
CA VAL A 780 32.79 17.26 17.38
C VAL A 780 33.14 18.40 18.33
N ALA A 781 32.25 19.40 18.49
CA ALA A 781 32.47 20.53 19.41
C ALA A 781 32.62 20.06 20.86
N ARG A 782 31.75 19.15 21.33
CA ARG A 782 31.86 18.57 22.69
C ARG A 782 33.16 17.78 22.87
N TRP A 783 33.58 17.03 21.87
CA TRP A 783 34.86 16.33 21.90
C TRP A 783 36.04 17.31 21.95
N LEU A 784 36.06 18.34 21.11
CA LEU A 784 37.10 19.38 21.10
C LEU A 784 37.20 20.12 22.44
N ALA A 785 36.08 20.47 23.08
CA ALA A 785 36.07 21.07 24.40
C ALA A 785 36.72 20.14 25.45
N ARG A 786 36.38 18.84 25.43
CA ARG A 786 36.97 17.83 26.34
C ARG A 786 38.45 17.56 26.09
N THR A 787 38.94 17.71 24.85
CA THR A 787 40.36 17.54 24.51
C THR A 787 41.18 18.81 24.71
N GLY A 788 40.56 19.90 25.16
CA GLY A 788 41.26 21.11 25.63
C GLY A 788 41.25 22.28 24.65
N ALA A 789 40.33 22.31 23.67
CA ALA A 789 40.16 23.47 22.80
C ALA A 789 39.70 24.68 23.62
N ALA A 790 40.54 25.72 23.69
CA ALA A 790 40.24 26.93 24.45
C ALA A 790 39.15 27.78 23.79
N HIS A 791 39.13 27.83 22.45
CA HIS A 791 38.23 28.66 21.65
C HIS A 791 37.61 27.88 20.50
N LEU A 792 36.27 27.80 20.49
CA LEU A 792 35.47 27.14 19.46
C LEU A 792 34.62 28.16 18.72
N LEU A 793 34.77 28.25 17.40
CA LEU A 793 33.92 29.07 16.55
C LEU A 793 32.97 28.15 15.78
N LEU A 794 31.72 28.07 16.22
CA LEU A 794 30.70 27.20 15.63
C LEU A 794 29.85 27.99 14.64
N VAL A 795 29.83 27.55 13.40
CA VAL A 795 29.19 28.29 12.32
C VAL A 795 28.06 27.49 11.71
N SER A 796 26.92 28.14 11.50
CA SER A 796 25.80 27.62 10.72
C SER A 796 25.03 28.78 10.11
N ARG A 797 24.13 28.54 9.15
CA ARG A 797 23.31 29.62 8.55
C ARG A 797 22.39 30.28 9.58
N SER A 798 21.85 29.51 10.51
CA SER A 798 20.96 29.99 11.57
C SER A 798 21.71 30.58 12.77
N GLY A 799 23.03 30.34 12.88
CA GLY A 799 23.84 30.86 13.97
C GLY A 799 23.25 30.56 15.36
N PRO A 800 23.17 31.56 16.26
CA PRO A 800 22.56 31.43 17.58
C PRO A 800 21.08 30.99 17.56
N ASP A 801 20.36 31.25 16.47
CA ASP A 801 18.95 30.90 16.31
C ASP A 801 18.75 29.43 15.89
N ALA A 802 19.83 28.66 15.71
CA ALA A 802 19.74 27.23 15.44
C ALA A 802 19.14 26.46 16.63
N GLU A 803 18.30 25.47 16.35
CA GLU A 803 17.71 24.60 17.37
C GLU A 803 18.80 23.92 18.21
N GLY A 804 18.67 23.98 19.54
CA GLY A 804 19.64 23.41 20.47
C GLY A 804 20.95 24.20 20.65
N ALA A 805 21.17 25.31 19.93
CA ALA A 805 22.41 26.10 20.02
C ALA A 805 22.72 26.61 21.43
N ALA A 806 21.70 27.11 22.15
CA ALA A 806 21.86 27.60 23.52
C ALA A 806 22.27 26.49 24.50
N ALA A 807 21.70 25.27 24.34
CA ALA A 807 22.06 24.12 25.16
C ALA A 807 23.49 23.65 24.85
N LEU A 808 23.87 23.59 23.56
CA LEU A 808 25.23 23.28 23.14
C LEU A 808 26.25 24.28 23.71
N LEU A 809 25.95 25.58 23.66
CA LEU A 809 26.82 26.62 24.22
C LEU A 809 27.01 26.44 25.74
N ALA A 810 25.93 26.10 26.47
CA ALA A 810 26.00 25.80 27.90
C ALA A 810 26.86 24.56 28.19
N ASP A 811 26.71 23.49 27.42
CA ASP A 811 27.51 22.25 27.54
C ASP A 811 29.02 22.54 27.36
N LEU A 812 29.37 23.32 26.33
CA LEU A 812 30.76 23.66 26.01
C LEU A 812 31.39 24.56 27.08
N THR A 813 30.60 25.50 27.60
CA THR A 813 31.02 26.37 28.71
C THR A 813 31.25 25.56 29.99
N ALA A 814 30.38 24.60 30.30
CA ALA A 814 30.53 23.70 31.44
C ALA A 814 31.76 22.78 31.30
N ALA A 815 32.13 22.41 30.07
CA ALA A 815 33.36 21.69 29.77
C ALA A 815 34.63 22.56 29.82
N GLY A 816 34.50 23.87 30.05
CA GLY A 816 35.62 24.82 30.21
C GLY A 816 36.12 25.45 28.91
N ALA A 817 35.41 25.28 27.79
CA ALA A 817 35.74 25.92 26.52
C ALA A 817 34.96 27.24 26.34
N HIS A 818 35.58 28.24 25.70
CA HIS A 818 34.87 29.41 25.21
C HIS A 818 34.37 29.13 23.79
N ALA A 819 33.06 29.23 23.56
CA ALA A 819 32.47 28.96 22.26
C ALA A 819 31.65 30.16 21.77
N ASP A 820 31.84 30.55 20.51
CA ASP A 820 31.03 31.54 19.80
C ASP A 820 30.20 30.83 18.74
N ILE A 821 28.90 31.09 18.68
CA ILE A 821 28.02 30.58 17.63
C ILE A 821 27.69 31.74 16.69
N VAL A 822 28.04 31.62 15.41
CA VAL A 822 27.91 32.71 14.43
C VAL A 822 27.07 32.25 13.23
N ALA A 823 26.15 33.13 12.81
CA ALA A 823 25.40 32.98 11.57
C ALA A 823 26.33 33.29 10.39
N CYS A 824 26.65 32.30 9.55
CA CYS A 824 27.41 32.51 8.32
C CYS A 824 27.11 31.39 7.31
N ASP A 825 26.93 31.78 6.04
CA ASP A 825 26.89 30.89 4.89
C ASP A 825 28.30 30.71 4.30
N ILE A 826 28.96 29.62 4.70
CA ILE A 826 30.32 29.28 4.23
C ILE A 826 30.42 29.07 2.71
N ALA A 827 29.31 28.87 2.01
CA ALA A 827 29.29 28.76 0.56
C ALA A 827 29.29 30.14 -0.13
N ASP A 828 29.11 31.24 0.60
CA ASP A 828 29.34 32.60 0.14
C ASP A 828 30.78 33.05 0.50
N PRO A 829 31.65 33.30 -0.49
CA PRO A 829 33.02 33.74 -0.23
C PRO A 829 33.12 35.06 0.55
N THR A 830 32.14 35.95 0.39
CA THR A 830 32.11 37.27 1.05
C THR A 830 31.79 37.12 2.53
N ASP A 831 30.81 36.28 2.83
CA ASP A 831 30.38 36.02 4.20
C ASP A 831 31.47 35.26 4.99
N LEU A 832 32.11 34.27 4.34
CA LEU A 832 33.27 33.58 4.92
C LEU A 832 34.45 34.53 5.17
N ALA A 833 34.75 35.45 4.24
CA ALA A 833 35.82 36.43 4.44
C ALA A 833 35.53 37.37 5.61
N ALA A 834 34.27 37.81 5.77
CA ALA A 834 33.85 38.63 6.91
C ALA A 834 33.97 37.88 8.25
N LEU A 835 33.58 36.60 8.28
CA LEU A 835 33.75 35.72 9.44
C LEU A 835 35.22 35.58 9.81
N LEU A 836 36.11 35.26 8.86
CA LEU A 836 37.53 35.07 9.12
C LEU A 836 38.21 36.36 9.60
N ALA A 837 37.81 37.52 9.08
CA ALA A 837 38.30 38.82 9.52
C ALA A 837 37.87 39.18 10.97
N SER A 838 36.84 38.53 11.51
CA SER A 838 36.39 38.73 12.89
C SER A 838 37.23 37.98 13.93
N ILE A 839 38.11 37.07 13.50
CA ILE A 839 38.93 36.24 14.39
C ILE A 839 40.08 37.09 14.96
N PRO A 840 40.23 37.21 16.30
CA PRO A 840 41.28 38.03 16.91
C PRO A 840 42.69 37.52 16.62
N GLU A 841 43.64 38.44 16.37
CA GLU A 841 45.06 38.09 16.14
C GLU A 841 45.71 37.40 17.36
N GLU A 842 45.24 37.69 18.58
CA GLU A 842 45.76 37.05 19.80
C GLU A 842 45.38 35.57 19.90
N ARG A 843 44.36 35.15 19.15
CA ARG A 843 43.82 33.78 19.12
C ARG A 843 43.57 33.35 17.68
N PRO A 844 44.64 33.16 16.87
CA PRO A 844 44.50 32.90 15.45
C PRO A 844 43.75 31.59 15.20
N LEU A 845 43.14 31.49 14.01
CA LEU A 845 42.56 30.25 13.52
C LEU A 845 43.67 29.23 13.26
N THR A 846 43.57 28.06 13.89
CA THR A 846 44.58 26.99 13.75
C THR A 846 44.00 25.67 13.26
N ALA A 847 42.68 25.51 13.26
CA ALA A 847 42.05 24.29 12.79
C ALA A 847 40.65 24.55 12.24
N VAL A 848 40.30 23.79 11.20
CA VAL A 848 38.99 23.85 10.53
C VAL A 848 38.39 22.45 10.49
N PHE A 849 37.14 22.31 10.89
CA PHE A 849 36.34 21.10 10.80
C PHE A 849 35.10 21.41 9.95
N HIS A 850 35.09 20.90 8.73
CA HIS A 850 33.98 21.09 7.81
C HIS A 850 32.98 19.94 7.93
N THR A 851 31.95 20.13 8.76
CA THR A 851 30.86 19.16 9.00
C THR A 851 29.54 19.56 8.32
N ALA A 852 29.52 20.65 7.55
CA ALA A 852 28.31 21.14 6.91
C ALA A 852 27.92 20.23 5.74
N ALA A 853 26.66 19.80 5.73
CA ALA A 853 26.10 19.01 4.65
C ALA A 853 24.59 19.22 4.59
N VAL A 854 24.03 19.04 3.40
CA VAL A 854 22.59 18.88 3.16
C VAL A 854 22.42 17.56 2.44
N LEU A 855 21.46 16.76 2.91
CA LEU A 855 21.04 15.54 2.23
C LEU A 855 19.77 15.86 1.44
N ASP A 856 19.74 15.47 0.17
CA ASP A 856 18.57 15.57 -0.70
C ASP A 856 18.46 14.27 -1.51
N ASP A 857 18.06 13.19 -0.85
CA ASP A 857 18.04 11.86 -1.46
C ASP A 857 17.11 11.81 -2.69
N GLY A 858 17.58 11.13 -3.72
CA GLY A 858 16.85 10.99 -4.97
C GLY A 858 17.49 9.93 -5.86
N VAL A 859 16.65 9.06 -6.43
CA VAL A 859 17.09 8.13 -7.48
C VAL A 859 17.56 8.91 -8.71
N ILE A 860 18.49 8.32 -9.47
CA ILE A 860 19.14 8.98 -10.62
C ILE A 860 18.11 9.61 -11.58
N GLY A 861 16.99 8.94 -11.86
CA GLY A 861 15.95 9.44 -12.77
C GLY A 861 15.24 10.73 -12.31
N SER A 862 15.34 11.08 -11.02
CA SER A 862 14.70 12.26 -10.41
C SER A 862 15.66 13.44 -10.17
N LEU A 863 16.94 13.28 -10.49
CA LEU A 863 17.95 14.32 -10.28
C LEU A 863 17.84 15.41 -11.35
N THR A 864 17.87 16.66 -10.92
CA THR A 864 17.93 17.83 -11.81
C THR A 864 19.23 18.59 -11.57
N PRO A 865 19.68 19.43 -12.51
CA PRO A 865 20.84 20.31 -12.31
C PRO A 865 20.74 21.16 -11.04
N GLU A 866 19.54 21.64 -10.69
CA GLU A 866 19.28 22.44 -9.49
C GLU A 866 19.56 21.63 -8.22
N ARG A 867 19.02 20.41 -8.12
CA ARG A 867 19.23 19.51 -6.97
C ARG A 867 20.69 19.09 -6.83
N LEU A 868 21.38 18.85 -7.95
CA LEU A 868 22.82 18.59 -7.96
C LEU A 868 23.60 19.79 -7.44
N ALA A 869 23.30 20.99 -7.95
CA ALA A 869 23.97 22.21 -7.57
C ALA A 869 23.76 22.56 -6.09
N GLU A 870 22.55 22.36 -5.54
CA GLU A 870 22.24 22.65 -4.14
C GLU A 870 23.08 21.80 -3.17
N VAL A 871 23.16 20.49 -3.40
CA VAL A 871 23.95 19.57 -2.56
C VAL A 871 25.45 19.87 -2.68
N LEU A 872 25.95 20.14 -3.89
CA LEU A 872 27.34 20.51 -4.12
C LEU A 872 27.68 21.88 -3.52
N ARG A 873 26.76 22.86 -3.55
CA ARG A 873 27.00 24.22 -3.03
C ARG A 873 27.45 24.22 -1.58
N VAL A 874 26.73 23.51 -0.71
CA VAL A 874 27.02 23.51 0.73
C VAL A 874 28.30 22.74 1.03
N LYS A 875 28.46 21.57 0.41
CA LYS A 875 29.51 20.61 0.75
C LYS A 875 30.81 20.88 -0.01
N VAL A 876 30.74 20.97 -1.33
CA VAL A 876 31.90 21.25 -2.18
C VAL A 876 32.23 22.74 -2.18
N GLY A 877 31.22 23.60 -2.38
CA GLY A 877 31.42 25.05 -2.38
C GLY A 877 31.97 25.58 -1.05
N GLY A 878 31.41 25.11 0.07
CA GLY A 878 31.92 25.45 1.41
C GLY A 878 33.38 25.01 1.62
N ALA A 879 33.73 23.78 1.25
CA ALA A 879 35.10 23.28 1.36
C ALA A 879 36.10 24.04 0.48
N LEU A 880 35.71 24.41 -0.75
CA LEU A 880 36.54 25.20 -1.66
C LEU A 880 36.80 26.62 -1.14
N ASN A 881 35.76 27.28 -0.64
CA ASN A 881 35.88 28.59 -0.04
C ASN A 881 36.81 28.55 1.19
N LEU A 882 36.65 27.55 2.05
CA LEU A 882 37.54 27.33 3.19
C LEU A 882 38.97 27.04 2.76
N ASP A 883 39.18 26.21 1.73
CA ASP A 883 40.51 25.89 1.20
C ASP A 883 41.25 27.16 0.76
N ALA A 884 40.59 27.96 -0.09
CA ALA A 884 41.14 29.19 -0.65
C ALA A 884 41.36 30.27 0.42
N ALA A 885 40.39 30.46 1.32
CA ALA A 885 40.45 31.50 2.34
C ALA A 885 41.45 31.18 3.47
N THR A 886 41.85 29.91 3.64
CA THR A 886 42.77 29.50 4.72
C THR A 886 44.12 28.98 4.24
N ALA A 887 44.37 28.93 2.93
CA ALA A 887 45.62 28.38 2.37
C ALA A 887 46.90 29.09 2.83
N HIS A 888 46.80 30.35 3.26
CA HIS A 888 47.92 31.16 3.75
C HIS A 888 48.11 31.08 5.27
N LEU A 889 47.24 30.37 5.99
CA LEU A 889 47.27 30.23 7.44
C LEU A 889 48.03 28.96 7.85
N ASP A 890 48.74 29.04 8.97
CA ASP A 890 49.46 27.89 9.56
C ASP A 890 48.51 26.99 10.36
N LEU A 891 47.62 26.30 9.64
CA LEU A 891 46.69 25.36 10.26
C LEU A 891 47.41 24.10 10.75
N THR A 892 46.95 23.54 11.86
CA THR A 892 47.39 22.26 12.42
C THR A 892 46.50 21.09 12.01
N ALA A 893 45.27 21.39 11.56
CA ALA A 893 44.29 20.44 11.05
C ALA A 893 43.28 21.13 10.11
N PHE A 894 42.93 20.45 9.02
CA PHE A 894 41.83 20.83 8.12
C PHE A 894 41.04 19.56 7.82
N VAL A 895 39.93 19.37 8.52
CA VAL A 895 39.19 18.11 8.55
C VAL A 895 37.94 18.23 7.70
N LEU A 896 37.81 17.35 6.70
CA LEU A 896 36.66 17.26 5.82
C LEU A 896 35.82 16.05 6.21
N PHE A 897 34.55 16.28 6.59
CA PHE A 897 33.62 15.18 6.87
C PHE A 897 33.00 14.70 5.56
N SER A 898 33.60 13.65 5.02
CA SER A 898 33.11 12.92 3.85
C SER A 898 32.17 11.80 4.27
N SER A 899 31.75 10.97 3.32
CA SER A 899 30.83 9.84 3.54
C SER A 899 31.32 8.60 2.81
N SER A 900 31.15 7.46 3.48
CA SER A 900 31.34 6.13 2.91
C SER A 900 30.55 5.89 1.60
N SER A 901 29.43 6.59 1.40
CA SER A 901 28.69 6.60 0.12
C SER A 901 29.52 7.14 -1.06
N GLY A 902 30.41 8.11 -0.81
CA GLY A 902 31.37 8.58 -1.80
C GLY A 902 32.40 7.51 -2.16
N VAL A 903 32.70 6.58 -1.26
CA VAL A 903 33.77 5.58 -1.39
C VAL A 903 33.32 4.31 -2.09
N PHE A 904 32.16 3.75 -1.72
CA PHE A 904 31.65 2.50 -2.29
C PHE A 904 30.23 2.60 -2.87
N GLY A 905 29.62 3.79 -2.86
CA GLY A 905 28.27 4.03 -3.37
C GLY A 905 27.17 3.77 -2.34
N SER A 906 26.02 4.39 -2.55
CA SER A 906 24.77 4.07 -1.85
C SER A 906 23.60 4.38 -2.77
N PRO A 907 22.58 3.51 -2.87
CA PRO A 907 21.37 3.83 -3.61
C PRO A 907 20.72 5.12 -3.07
N GLY A 908 20.19 5.97 -3.96
CA GLY A 908 19.54 7.25 -3.66
C GLY A 908 20.49 8.44 -3.48
N HIS A 909 21.81 8.23 -3.51
CA HIS A 909 22.81 9.27 -3.23
C HIS A 909 23.53 9.79 -4.49
N GLY A 910 22.85 9.82 -5.65
CA GLY A 910 23.45 10.22 -6.93
C GLY A 910 23.93 11.68 -6.98
N ASN A 911 23.46 12.54 -6.08
CA ASN A 911 23.93 13.92 -5.88
C ASN A 911 24.86 14.08 -4.66
N TYR A 912 24.70 13.24 -3.62
CA TYR A 912 25.49 13.29 -2.38
C TYR A 912 26.84 12.56 -2.47
N ALA A 913 26.89 11.34 -3.01
CA ALA A 913 28.12 10.57 -3.16
C ALA A 913 29.21 11.30 -4.00
N PRO A 914 28.87 11.98 -5.12
CA PRO A 914 29.81 12.82 -5.87
C PRO A 914 30.51 13.86 -5.00
N GLY A 915 29.75 14.64 -4.23
CA GLY A 915 30.31 15.68 -3.37
C GLY A 915 31.25 15.14 -2.29
N ASN A 916 31.01 13.92 -1.81
CA ASN A 916 31.91 13.26 -0.86
C ASN A 916 33.20 12.76 -1.53
N ALA A 917 33.12 12.17 -2.73
CA ALA A 917 34.29 11.81 -3.50
C ALA A 917 35.16 13.04 -3.84
N TYR A 918 34.54 14.19 -4.08
CA TYR A 918 35.23 15.47 -4.25
C TYR A 918 36.01 15.86 -2.99
N LEU A 919 35.41 15.76 -1.80
CA LEU A 919 36.10 16.11 -0.55
C LEU A 919 37.31 15.20 -0.27
N ASP A 920 37.19 13.92 -0.57
CA ASP A 920 38.30 12.97 -0.43
C ASP A 920 39.47 13.38 -1.34
N ALA A 921 39.19 13.70 -2.61
CA ALA A 921 40.21 14.17 -3.55
C ALA A 921 40.78 15.56 -3.18
N LEU A 922 39.96 16.46 -2.63
CA LEU A 922 40.42 17.77 -2.15
C LEU A 922 41.41 17.64 -0.99
N ALA A 923 41.21 16.67 -0.08
CA ALA A 923 42.18 16.42 0.99
C ALA A 923 43.53 15.92 0.44
N GLU A 924 43.50 15.03 -0.56
CA GLU A 924 44.72 14.55 -1.22
C GLU A 924 45.45 15.68 -1.96
N ASP A 925 44.74 16.52 -2.73
CA ASP A 925 45.30 17.70 -3.39
C ASP A 925 45.93 18.67 -2.38
N ARG A 926 45.20 19.01 -1.31
CA ARG A 926 45.68 19.95 -0.28
C ARG A 926 46.95 19.45 0.41
N ARG A 927 47.05 18.14 0.66
CA ARG A 927 48.26 17.50 1.20
C ARG A 927 49.44 17.59 0.24
N LEU A 928 49.22 17.40 -1.06
CA LEU A 928 50.28 17.52 -2.07
C LEU A 928 50.75 18.97 -2.25
N ARG A 929 49.91 19.96 -1.95
CA ARG A 929 50.31 21.37 -1.80
C ARG A 929 51.08 21.67 -0.51
N GLY A 930 51.31 20.67 0.35
CA GLY A 930 52.01 20.81 1.63
C GLY A 930 51.15 21.40 2.75
N LEU A 931 49.84 21.49 2.56
CA LEU A 931 48.89 21.99 3.55
C LEU A 931 48.26 20.81 4.32
N PRO A 932 47.87 20.99 5.60
CA PRO A 932 47.20 19.93 6.34
C PRO A 932 45.84 19.63 5.73
N ALA A 933 45.49 18.35 5.64
CA ALA A 933 44.13 17.90 5.35
C ALA A 933 43.89 16.47 5.82
N THR A 934 42.69 16.21 6.33
CA THR A 934 42.19 14.87 6.66
C THR A 934 40.74 14.76 6.23
N ALA A 935 40.45 13.93 5.23
CA ALA A 935 39.11 13.52 4.88
C ALA A 935 38.76 12.20 5.59
N VAL A 936 37.61 12.17 6.27
CA VAL A 936 37.08 10.93 6.85
C VAL A 936 35.73 10.63 6.23
N ALA A 937 35.64 9.49 5.55
CA ALA A 937 34.43 8.96 4.95
C ALA A 937 33.63 8.17 5.99
N TRP A 938 32.62 8.81 6.59
CA TRP A 938 31.82 8.23 7.66
C TRP A 938 30.64 7.39 7.15
N SER A 939 30.26 6.36 7.90
CA SER A 939 28.91 5.76 7.86
C SER A 939 27.98 6.42 8.91
N GLY A 940 26.76 5.91 9.10
CA GLY A 940 25.77 6.54 9.99
C GLY A 940 26.18 6.53 11.48
N TRP A 941 25.87 7.61 12.20
CA TRP A 941 26.07 7.75 13.65
C TRP A 941 24.74 7.55 14.39
N ALA A 942 24.76 6.93 15.58
CA ALA A 942 23.54 6.53 16.31
C ALA A 942 22.74 7.71 16.90
N ASP A 943 23.40 8.72 17.50
CA ASP A 943 22.74 9.84 18.19
C ASP A 943 22.46 11.05 17.28
N GLY A 944 21.59 10.84 16.28
CA GLY A 944 21.02 11.89 15.43
C GLY A 944 21.86 12.28 14.21
N GLY A 945 21.25 13.07 13.31
CA GLY A 945 21.85 13.53 12.05
C GLY A 945 21.29 12.80 10.82
N MET A 946 22.05 12.80 9.72
CA MET A 946 21.62 12.29 8.40
C MET A 946 21.37 10.76 8.33
N ALA A 947 21.55 10.03 9.44
CA ALA A 947 21.34 8.59 9.55
C ALA A 947 20.18 8.20 10.48
N SER A 948 19.37 9.15 10.94
CA SER A 948 18.17 8.88 11.74
C SER A 948 17.03 8.29 10.90
N GLY A 949 16.16 7.49 11.52
CA GLY A 949 14.97 6.94 10.87
C GLY A 949 15.28 5.89 9.79
N ALA A 950 14.53 5.91 8.69
CA ALA A 950 14.56 4.89 7.64
C ALA A 950 15.95 4.68 6.99
N VAL A 951 16.77 5.74 6.92
CA VAL A 951 18.14 5.67 6.37
C VAL A 951 19.04 4.78 7.24
N GLY A 952 18.96 4.92 8.56
CA GLY A 952 19.72 4.11 9.51
C GLY A 952 19.26 2.65 9.57
N GLU A 953 17.96 2.40 9.44
CA GLU A 953 17.41 1.04 9.34
C GLU A 953 17.87 0.33 8.06
N ARG A 954 17.92 1.03 6.93
CA ARG A 954 18.42 0.51 5.65
C ARG A 954 19.90 0.14 5.70
N LEU A 955 20.74 1.01 6.26
CA LEU A 955 22.17 0.72 6.42
C LEU A 955 22.39 -0.58 7.23
N GLN A 956 21.66 -0.73 8.33
CA GLN A 956 21.74 -1.91 9.18
C GLN A 956 21.28 -3.19 8.46
N ARG A 957 20.20 -3.12 7.65
CA ARG A 957 19.72 -4.25 6.83
C ARG A 957 20.78 -4.80 5.89
N HIS A 958 21.61 -3.93 5.31
CA HIS A 958 22.70 -4.34 4.40
C HIS A 958 24.04 -4.56 5.12
N GLY A 959 24.05 -4.66 6.45
CA GLY A 959 25.25 -4.99 7.23
C GLY A 959 26.15 -3.81 7.56
N VAL A 960 25.68 -2.56 7.46
CA VAL A 960 26.40 -1.36 7.94
C VAL A 960 25.73 -0.84 9.21
N ARG A 961 26.40 -0.99 10.35
CA ARG A 961 25.84 -0.65 11.67
C ARG A 961 25.99 0.85 11.96
N LEU A 962 25.06 1.39 12.75
CA LEU A 962 25.16 2.76 13.26
C LEU A 962 26.28 2.84 14.31
N MET A 963 27.17 3.81 14.14
CA MET A 963 28.35 3.98 15.00
C MET A 963 28.04 4.82 16.22
N ASP A 964 28.56 4.41 17.37
CA ASP A 964 28.59 5.21 18.59
C ASP A 964 29.44 6.48 18.36
N PRO A 965 28.88 7.69 18.54
CA PRO A 965 29.60 8.95 18.42
C PRO A 965 30.88 9.05 19.25
N ALA A 966 30.91 8.48 20.46
CA ALA A 966 32.07 8.50 21.34
C ALA A 966 33.25 7.70 20.76
N VAL A 967 32.95 6.56 20.14
CA VAL A 967 33.94 5.73 19.44
C VAL A 967 34.36 6.40 18.13
N ALA A 968 33.43 7.04 17.42
CA ALA A 968 33.73 7.72 16.16
C ALA A 968 34.66 8.94 16.35
N VAL A 969 34.46 9.78 17.37
CA VAL A 969 35.41 10.88 17.68
C VAL A 969 36.77 10.36 18.17
N THR A 970 36.82 9.16 18.75
CA THR A 970 38.09 8.49 19.08
C THR A 970 38.85 8.11 17.80
N ALA A 971 38.16 7.54 16.81
CA ALA A 971 38.75 7.26 15.50
C ALA A 971 39.25 8.54 14.79
N LEU A 972 38.55 9.67 14.98
CA LEU A 972 38.97 10.98 14.47
C LEU A 972 40.25 11.49 15.15
N GLN A 973 40.36 11.41 16.49
CA GLN A 973 41.60 11.72 17.19
C GLN A 973 42.75 10.89 16.66
N ASP A 974 42.56 9.57 16.54
CA ASP A 974 43.59 8.67 16.05
C ASP A 974 44.02 9.01 14.61
N ALA A 975 43.09 9.46 13.75
CA ALA A 975 43.41 9.93 12.39
C ALA A 975 44.32 11.17 12.40
N LEU A 976 44.07 12.12 13.30
CA LEU A 976 44.88 13.34 13.45
C LEU A 976 46.25 13.06 14.07
N ASP A 977 46.31 12.14 15.02
CA ASP A 977 47.54 11.69 15.71
C ASP A 977 48.48 10.93 14.75
N HIS A 978 47.91 10.16 13.82
CA HIS A 978 48.67 9.43 12.80
C HIS A 978 48.91 10.25 11.52
N ASP A 979 48.36 11.45 11.44
CA ASP A 979 48.47 12.35 10.29
C ASP A 979 47.92 11.70 9.01
N ASP A 980 46.79 11.01 9.12
CA ASP A 980 46.12 10.38 7.97
C ASP A 980 45.51 11.43 7.04
N THR A 981 45.58 11.18 5.72
CA THR A 981 45.01 12.05 4.68
C THR A 981 43.57 11.67 4.34
N ALA A 982 43.31 10.39 4.08
CA ALA A 982 41.99 9.88 3.69
C ALA A 982 41.74 8.54 4.38
N LEU A 983 40.62 8.45 5.10
CA LEU A 983 40.22 7.25 5.83
C LEU A 983 38.73 6.98 5.65
N VAL A 984 38.36 5.71 5.73
CA VAL A 984 36.98 5.27 5.81
C VAL A 984 36.76 4.76 7.23
N VAL A 985 35.75 5.30 7.92
CA VAL A 985 35.40 4.85 9.27
C VAL A 985 33.96 4.34 9.26
N THR A 986 33.81 3.04 9.45
CA THR A 986 32.53 2.34 9.31
C THR A 986 32.50 1.05 10.15
N ASP A 987 31.35 0.76 10.75
CA ASP A 987 31.11 -0.51 11.43
C ASP A 987 30.35 -1.46 10.49
N ILE A 988 31.03 -2.51 10.02
CA ILE A 988 30.47 -3.45 9.05
C ILE A 988 30.30 -4.82 9.72
N ASP A 989 29.07 -5.34 9.66
CA ASP A 989 28.77 -6.74 9.87
C ASP A 989 29.14 -7.53 8.61
N TRP A 990 30.36 -8.08 8.60
CA TRP A 990 30.88 -8.76 7.43
C TRP A 990 30.13 -10.05 7.06
N GLU A 991 29.38 -10.66 7.96
CA GLU A 991 28.54 -11.82 7.63
C GLU A 991 27.33 -11.41 6.79
N VAL A 992 26.59 -10.39 7.26
CA VAL A 992 25.43 -9.85 6.54
C VAL A 992 25.88 -9.17 5.24
N PHE A 993 26.89 -8.29 5.31
CA PHE A 993 27.41 -7.56 4.16
C PHE A 993 28.01 -8.51 3.11
N GLY A 994 28.70 -9.57 3.55
CA GLY A 994 29.26 -10.59 2.66
C GLY A 994 28.19 -11.35 1.87
N ALA A 995 27.08 -11.71 2.52
CA ALA A 995 25.95 -12.37 1.84
C ALA A 995 25.30 -11.47 0.79
N GLU A 996 25.16 -10.16 1.06
CA GLU A 996 24.66 -9.19 0.09
C GLU A 996 25.59 -9.03 -1.13
N LEU A 997 26.91 -9.08 -0.93
CA LEU A 997 27.88 -9.01 -2.02
C LEU A 997 27.81 -10.19 -2.99
N ASP A 998 27.33 -11.35 -2.55
CA ASP A 998 27.24 -12.55 -3.38
C ASP A 998 25.99 -12.60 -4.26
N LYS A 999 24.94 -11.81 -3.94
CA LYS A 999 23.67 -11.72 -4.69
C LYS A 999 23.78 -10.93 -5.99
N GLY A 1000 24.98 -10.73 -6.53
CA GLY A 1000 25.15 -9.88 -7.70
C GLY A 1000 26.53 -9.97 -8.31
N ARG A 1001 26.85 -8.99 -9.16
CA ARG A 1001 28.14 -8.95 -9.86
C ARG A 1001 29.32 -8.98 -8.87
N PRO A 1002 30.40 -9.72 -9.15
CA PRO A 1002 31.59 -9.73 -8.31
C PRO A 1002 32.15 -8.31 -8.12
N ARG A 1003 32.28 -7.86 -6.87
CA ARG A 1003 32.81 -6.53 -6.53
C ARG A 1003 34.27 -6.65 -6.09
N ARG A 1004 35.21 -6.31 -6.98
CA ARG A 1004 36.66 -6.44 -6.75
C ARG A 1004 37.21 -5.52 -5.67
N LEU A 1005 36.49 -4.45 -5.32
CA LEU A 1005 36.84 -3.54 -4.24
C LEU A 1005 37.13 -4.26 -2.92
N TYR A 1006 36.34 -5.29 -2.57
CA TYR A 1006 36.44 -6.00 -1.28
C TYR A 1006 37.36 -7.21 -1.31
N ALA A 1007 38.06 -7.46 -2.42
CA ALA A 1007 38.84 -8.68 -2.60
C ALA A 1007 40.01 -8.83 -1.61
N GLY A 1008 40.54 -7.73 -1.07
CA GLY A 1008 41.67 -7.72 -0.13
C GLY A 1008 41.29 -7.80 1.35
N LEU A 1009 40.02 -8.05 1.70
CA LEU A 1009 39.57 -8.06 3.09
C LEU A 1009 39.59 -9.48 3.69
N PRO A 1010 40.33 -9.70 4.79
CA PRO A 1010 40.44 -11.02 5.43
C PRO A 1010 39.10 -11.63 5.84
N GLU A 1011 38.12 -10.82 6.22
CA GLU A 1011 36.78 -11.27 6.63
C GLU A 1011 36.04 -11.93 5.48
N ILE A 1012 36.04 -11.30 4.31
CA ILE A 1012 35.41 -11.82 3.09
C ILE A 1012 36.15 -13.07 2.61
N GLU A 1013 37.48 -13.10 2.68
CA GLU A 1013 38.26 -14.30 2.34
C GLU A 1013 37.93 -15.48 3.27
N ARG A 1014 37.83 -15.27 4.58
CA ARG A 1014 37.44 -16.31 5.54
C ARG A 1014 36.02 -16.82 5.29
N LEU A 1015 35.08 -15.92 5.00
CA LEU A 1015 33.69 -16.28 4.68
C LEU A 1015 33.61 -17.11 3.39
N ARG A 1016 34.39 -16.74 2.35
CA ARG A 1016 34.52 -17.53 1.13
C ARG A 1016 35.15 -18.89 1.36
N ALA A 1017 36.22 -18.98 2.17
CA ALA A 1017 36.93 -20.22 2.47
C ALA A 1017 36.10 -21.22 3.31
N ARG A 1018 35.15 -20.72 4.11
CA ARG A 1018 34.22 -21.56 4.90
C ARG A 1018 33.06 -22.15 4.10
N ARG A 1019 32.87 -21.73 2.84
CA ARG A 1019 31.79 -22.25 2.00
C ARG A 1019 32.20 -23.50 1.24
N PRO A 1020 31.30 -24.48 1.06
CA PRO A 1020 31.48 -25.55 0.08
C PRO A 1020 31.69 -24.94 -1.32
N ALA A 1021 32.58 -25.53 -2.12
CA ALA A 1021 32.77 -25.11 -3.50
C ALA A 1021 31.41 -25.10 -4.22
N PRO A 1022 31.04 -24.00 -4.91
CA PRO A 1022 29.79 -23.97 -5.66
C PRO A 1022 29.83 -25.06 -6.73
N ALA A 1023 28.76 -25.85 -6.83
CA ALA A 1023 28.53 -26.68 -8.00
C ALA A 1023 28.56 -25.76 -9.25
N PRO A 1024 29.06 -26.24 -10.40
CA PRO A 1024 29.11 -25.42 -11.60
C PRO A 1024 27.70 -24.92 -11.93
N SER A 1025 27.46 -23.64 -11.70
CA SER A 1025 26.20 -22.99 -12.02
C SER A 1025 26.15 -22.83 -13.54
N THR A 1026 25.34 -23.67 -14.20
CA THR A 1026 24.80 -23.32 -15.50
C THR A 1026 23.97 -22.05 -15.33
N SER A 1027 24.15 -21.09 -16.22
CA SER A 1027 23.46 -19.80 -16.28
C SER A 1027 21.95 -19.92 -16.61
N ASP A 1028 21.30 -20.97 -16.11
CA ASP A 1028 19.93 -21.41 -16.48
C ASP A 1028 18.91 -21.28 -15.32
N GLY A 1029 19.29 -20.72 -14.17
CA GLY A 1029 18.38 -20.59 -13.01
C GLY A 1029 17.09 -19.80 -13.30
N GLY A 1030 17.18 -18.72 -14.09
CA GLY A 1030 16.00 -17.98 -14.57
C GLY A 1030 15.14 -18.80 -15.53
N ASN A 1031 15.77 -19.62 -16.38
CA ASN A 1031 15.08 -20.53 -17.29
C ASN A 1031 14.34 -21.65 -16.54
N GLU A 1032 14.81 -22.08 -15.38
CA GLU A 1032 14.19 -23.15 -14.59
C GLU A 1032 12.87 -22.70 -13.94
N LEU A 1033 12.82 -21.49 -13.38
CA LEU A 1033 11.58 -20.88 -12.88
C LEU A 1033 10.58 -20.64 -14.02
N LEU A 1034 11.06 -20.11 -15.16
CA LEU A 1034 10.24 -19.91 -16.36
C LEU A 1034 9.67 -21.22 -16.92
N THR A 1035 10.48 -22.29 -16.96
CA THR A 1035 10.06 -23.63 -17.41
C THR A 1035 9.04 -24.24 -16.45
N ARG A 1036 9.22 -24.03 -15.14
CA ARG A 1036 8.28 -24.51 -14.11
C ARG A 1036 6.96 -23.74 -14.14
N LEU A 1037 6.99 -22.41 -14.34
CA LEU A 1037 5.80 -21.56 -14.47
C LEU A 1037 5.02 -21.85 -15.77
N ALA A 1038 5.72 -22.14 -16.87
CA ALA A 1038 5.10 -22.52 -18.15
C ALA A 1038 4.37 -23.87 -18.11
N ALA A 1039 4.75 -24.77 -17.19
CA ALA A 1039 4.10 -26.07 -16.99
C ALA A 1039 2.86 -26.01 -16.09
N LEU A 1040 2.57 -24.85 -15.47
CA LEU A 1040 1.43 -24.65 -14.57
C LEU A 1040 0.17 -24.16 -15.31
N THR A 1041 -1.00 -24.52 -14.78
CA THR A 1041 -2.29 -23.96 -15.22
C THR A 1041 -2.33 -22.45 -14.98
N ASP A 1042 -3.19 -21.70 -15.68
CA ASP A 1042 -3.27 -20.24 -15.52
C ASP A 1042 -3.66 -19.78 -14.10
N SER A 1043 -4.36 -20.63 -13.33
CA SER A 1043 -4.67 -20.34 -11.92
C SER A 1043 -3.45 -20.57 -11.03
N ASP A 1044 -2.76 -21.70 -11.19
CA ASP A 1044 -1.58 -22.04 -10.39
C ASP A 1044 -0.39 -21.12 -10.70
N ARG A 1045 -0.27 -20.67 -11.95
CA ARG A 1045 0.76 -19.73 -12.39
C ARG A 1045 0.58 -18.35 -11.76
N ARG A 1046 -0.66 -17.83 -11.73
CA ARG A 1046 -0.99 -16.56 -11.06
C ARG A 1046 -0.71 -16.62 -9.56
N HIS A 1047 -1.07 -17.72 -8.90
CA HIS A 1047 -0.78 -17.91 -7.49
C HIS A 1047 0.74 -18.00 -7.21
N ALA A 1048 1.49 -18.75 -8.02
CA ALA A 1048 2.94 -18.87 -7.87
C ALA A 1048 3.68 -17.54 -8.11
N LEU A 1049 3.23 -16.73 -9.09
CA LEU A 1049 3.78 -15.39 -9.35
C LEU A 1049 3.45 -14.41 -8.21
N LEU A 1050 2.25 -14.48 -7.65
CA LEU A 1050 1.87 -13.67 -6.50
C LEU A 1050 2.75 -14.01 -5.28
N GLU A 1051 2.94 -15.29 -4.98
CA GLU A 1051 3.83 -15.73 -3.90
C GLU A 1051 5.28 -15.28 -4.10
N LEU A 1052 5.78 -15.33 -5.34
CA LEU A 1052 7.10 -14.80 -5.68
C LEU A 1052 7.19 -13.30 -5.36
N VAL A 1053 6.24 -12.51 -5.87
CA VAL A 1053 6.20 -11.06 -5.64
C VAL A 1053 6.11 -10.75 -4.13
N ARG A 1054 5.23 -11.43 -3.40
CA ARG A 1054 5.08 -11.29 -1.94
C ARG A 1054 6.35 -11.65 -1.19
N ALA A 1055 7.07 -12.69 -1.61
CA ALA A 1055 8.32 -13.08 -0.96
C ALA A 1055 9.43 -12.02 -1.11
N HIS A 1056 9.56 -11.44 -2.31
CA HIS A 1056 10.52 -10.36 -2.53
C HIS A 1056 10.13 -9.08 -1.79
N ILE A 1057 8.85 -8.78 -1.70
CA ILE A 1057 8.34 -7.65 -0.91
C ILE A 1057 8.60 -7.87 0.58
N ALA A 1058 8.30 -9.06 1.10
CA ALA A 1058 8.53 -9.39 2.49
C ALA A 1058 9.99 -9.28 2.87
N TYR A 1059 10.88 -9.73 1.98
CA TYR A 1059 12.31 -9.56 2.13
C TYR A 1059 12.72 -8.07 2.19
N ILE A 1060 12.24 -7.24 1.26
CA ILE A 1060 12.62 -5.82 1.18
C ILE A 1060 12.11 -5.02 2.37
N LEU A 1061 10.86 -5.25 2.78
CA LEU A 1061 10.20 -4.55 3.88
C LEU A 1061 10.43 -5.20 5.24
N ASN A 1062 11.23 -6.28 5.29
CA ASN A 1062 11.53 -7.05 6.50
C ASN A 1062 10.27 -7.58 7.22
N HIS A 1063 9.30 -8.05 6.44
CA HIS A 1063 8.19 -8.82 6.98
C HIS A 1063 8.66 -10.24 7.35
N PRO A 1064 8.20 -10.79 8.48
CA PRO A 1064 8.60 -12.13 8.93
C PRO A 1064 8.14 -13.25 7.98
N SER A 1065 7.09 -13.02 7.18
CA SER A 1065 6.60 -13.95 6.15
C SER A 1065 6.15 -13.23 4.88
N PRO A 1066 6.27 -13.85 3.68
CA PRO A 1066 5.53 -13.46 2.48
C PRO A 1066 4.03 -13.30 2.73
N ASP A 1067 3.47 -14.07 3.67
CA ASP A 1067 2.05 -14.01 4.02
C ASP A 1067 1.62 -12.69 4.67
N ASP A 1068 2.56 -11.96 5.27
CA ASP A 1068 2.30 -10.65 5.88
C ASP A 1068 2.19 -9.53 4.84
N VAL A 1069 2.51 -9.82 3.58
CA VAL A 1069 2.36 -8.90 2.45
C VAL A 1069 0.98 -9.09 1.84
N GLU A 1070 0.10 -8.12 2.05
CA GLU A 1070 -1.27 -8.19 1.54
C GLU A 1070 -1.33 -7.99 0.02
N PRO A 1071 -1.90 -8.94 -0.76
CA PRO A 1071 -1.87 -8.91 -2.23
C PRO A 1071 -2.49 -7.67 -2.88
N ALA A 1072 -3.54 -7.09 -2.27
CA ALA A 1072 -4.29 -5.97 -2.83
C ALA A 1072 -3.87 -4.61 -2.29
N ARG A 1073 -2.93 -4.56 -1.34
CA ARG A 1073 -2.48 -3.33 -0.69
C ARG A 1073 -1.51 -2.57 -1.58
N ALA A 1074 -1.60 -1.25 -1.63
CA ALA A 1074 -0.74 -0.48 -2.51
C ALA A 1074 0.72 -0.52 -2.03
N PHE A 1075 1.68 -0.52 -2.96
CA PHE A 1075 3.11 -0.51 -2.63
C PHE A 1075 3.46 0.65 -1.68
N ARG A 1076 2.93 1.87 -1.93
CA ARG A 1076 3.13 3.03 -1.04
C ARG A 1076 2.62 2.79 0.39
N GLU A 1077 1.52 2.05 0.52
CA GLU A 1077 0.91 1.69 1.81
C GLU A 1077 1.64 0.55 2.52
N LEU A 1078 2.39 -0.27 1.77
CA LEU A 1078 3.31 -1.29 2.29
C LEU A 1078 4.64 -0.66 2.74
N GLY A 1079 4.87 0.63 2.49
CA GLY A 1079 6.11 1.33 2.83
C GLY A 1079 7.11 1.43 1.69
N PHE A 1080 6.66 1.27 0.43
CA PHE A 1080 7.50 1.53 -0.73
C PHE A 1080 7.61 3.02 -1.03
N ASP A 1081 8.85 3.48 -1.13
CA ASP A 1081 9.30 4.73 -1.72
C ASP A 1081 9.96 4.49 -3.10
N SER A 1082 10.47 5.57 -3.71
CA SER A 1082 11.16 5.48 -5.00
C SER A 1082 12.39 4.55 -5.01
N LEU A 1083 12.97 4.27 -3.84
CA LEU A 1083 14.21 3.50 -3.73
C LEU A 1083 13.96 2.01 -3.50
N THR A 1084 13.04 1.68 -2.60
CA THR A 1084 12.53 0.31 -2.38
C THR A 1084 11.83 -0.23 -3.64
N ALA A 1085 11.23 0.63 -4.46
CA ALA A 1085 10.73 0.25 -5.78
C ALA A 1085 11.84 -0.24 -6.72
N VAL A 1086 13.00 0.41 -6.69
CA VAL A 1086 14.19 0.00 -7.47
C VAL A 1086 14.77 -1.32 -6.93
N GLU A 1087 14.81 -1.50 -5.61
CA GLU A 1087 15.22 -2.77 -4.97
C GLU A 1087 14.31 -3.93 -5.37
N LEU A 1088 12.98 -3.73 -5.40
CA LEU A 1088 12.02 -4.75 -5.83
C LEU A 1088 12.15 -5.07 -7.31
N ARG A 1089 12.32 -4.06 -8.17
CA ARG A 1089 12.60 -4.27 -9.59
C ARG A 1089 13.85 -5.13 -9.78
N ASN A 1090 14.95 -4.81 -9.10
CA ASN A 1090 16.22 -5.52 -9.24
C ASN A 1090 16.10 -6.99 -8.79
N THR A 1091 15.52 -7.21 -7.62
CA THR A 1091 15.36 -8.56 -7.06
C THR A 1091 14.39 -9.43 -7.87
N LEU A 1092 13.28 -8.86 -8.37
CA LEU A 1092 12.35 -9.58 -9.25
C LEU A 1092 12.95 -9.86 -10.64
N GLY A 1093 13.68 -8.90 -11.22
CA GLY A 1093 14.36 -9.08 -12.50
C GLY A 1093 15.39 -10.20 -12.45
N GLU A 1094 16.15 -10.30 -11.36
CA GLU A 1094 17.10 -11.39 -11.13
C GLU A 1094 16.41 -12.74 -10.95
N ALA A 1095 15.36 -12.81 -10.11
CA ALA A 1095 14.65 -14.05 -9.84
C ALA A 1095 13.93 -14.62 -11.07
N THR A 1096 13.40 -13.74 -11.91
CA THR A 1096 12.61 -14.14 -13.09
C THR A 1096 13.42 -14.22 -14.38
N GLY A 1097 14.64 -13.66 -14.40
CA GLY A 1097 15.41 -13.45 -15.62
C GLY A 1097 14.76 -12.46 -16.59
N MET A 1098 13.67 -11.77 -16.18
CA MET A 1098 12.92 -10.83 -17.00
C MET A 1098 13.46 -9.41 -16.86
N ARG A 1099 13.23 -8.63 -17.91
CA ARG A 1099 13.56 -7.21 -17.97
C ARG A 1099 12.36 -6.40 -17.47
N LEU A 1100 12.49 -5.79 -16.30
CA LEU A 1100 11.42 -5.01 -15.66
C LEU A 1100 11.73 -3.51 -15.71
N PRO A 1101 10.76 -2.64 -16.07
CA PRO A 1101 10.96 -1.19 -16.12
C PRO A 1101 11.13 -0.56 -14.73
N SER A 1102 11.71 0.63 -14.66
CA SER A 1102 11.87 1.42 -13.42
C SER A 1102 10.55 1.96 -12.86
N THR A 1103 9.50 2.02 -13.68
CA THR A 1103 8.14 2.48 -13.31
C THR A 1103 7.22 1.37 -12.79
N LEU A 1104 7.71 0.12 -12.72
CA LEU A 1104 6.94 -1.09 -12.41
C LEU A 1104 5.95 -0.94 -11.23
N VAL A 1105 6.41 -0.37 -10.12
CA VAL A 1105 5.63 -0.19 -8.88
C VAL A 1105 4.56 0.91 -9.00
N TYR A 1106 4.71 1.84 -9.95
CA TYR A 1106 3.75 2.91 -10.22
C TYR A 1106 2.68 2.48 -11.21
N ASP A 1107 3.11 1.75 -12.25
CA ASP A 1107 2.22 1.22 -13.29
C ASP A 1107 1.34 0.09 -12.75
N TYR A 1108 1.88 -0.70 -11.81
CA TYR A 1108 1.20 -1.81 -11.15
C TYR A 1108 1.25 -1.62 -9.62
N PRO A 1109 0.31 -0.84 -9.06
CA PRO A 1109 0.49 -0.28 -7.71
C PRO A 1109 0.29 -1.27 -6.57
N THR A 1110 0.00 -2.55 -6.82
CA THR A 1110 -0.21 -3.58 -5.78
C THR A 1110 0.57 -4.86 -6.11
N PRO A 1111 0.90 -5.71 -5.12
CA PRO A 1111 1.55 -7.00 -5.35
C PRO A 1111 0.77 -7.90 -6.32
N ALA A 1112 -0.56 -7.91 -6.24
CA ALA A 1112 -1.44 -8.66 -7.14
C ALA A 1112 -1.42 -8.10 -8.58
N ALA A 1113 -1.52 -6.77 -8.74
CA ALA A 1113 -1.44 -6.15 -10.07
C ALA A 1113 -0.07 -6.41 -10.72
N LEU A 1114 1.00 -6.38 -9.92
CA LEU A 1114 2.34 -6.69 -10.40
C LEU A 1114 2.47 -8.17 -10.79
N ALA A 1115 1.93 -9.10 -9.99
CA ALA A 1115 1.93 -10.52 -10.31
C ALA A 1115 1.14 -10.85 -11.58
N GLU A 1116 0.02 -10.17 -11.82
CA GLU A 1116 -0.76 -10.29 -13.06
C GLU A 1116 0.04 -9.79 -14.26
N HIS A 1117 0.68 -8.62 -14.16
CA HIS A 1117 1.52 -8.09 -15.23
C HIS A 1117 2.69 -9.02 -15.58
N LEU A 1118 3.37 -9.58 -14.56
CA LEU A 1118 4.40 -10.59 -14.77
C LEU A 1118 3.81 -11.83 -15.47
N GLY A 1119 2.56 -12.21 -15.17
CA GLY A 1119 1.85 -13.29 -15.84
C GLY A 1119 1.59 -13.02 -17.32
N GLU A 1120 1.21 -11.79 -17.67
CA GLU A 1120 0.99 -11.35 -19.05
C GLU A 1120 2.28 -11.35 -19.87
N LEU A 1121 3.38 -10.87 -19.30
CA LEU A 1121 4.71 -10.90 -19.94
C LEU A 1121 5.20 -12.34 -20.19
N LEU A 1122 4.74 -13.29 -19.38
CA LEU A 1122 5.08 -14.71 -19.46
C LEU A 1122 4.11 -15.53 -20.31
N ALA A 1123 2.97 -14.97 -20.72
CA ALA A 1123 2.01 -15.66 -21.56
C ALA A 1123 2.54 -15.78 -23.01
N PRO A 1124 2.44 -16.94 -23.67
CA PRO A 1124 2.74 -17.05 -25.08
C PRO A 1124 1.78 -16.14 -25.86
N ALA A 1125 2.35 -15.18 -26.61
CA ALA A 1125 1.62 -14.09 -27.25
C ALA A 1125 0.38 -14.58 -28.04
N ALA A 1126 -0.81 -14.30 -27.52
CA ALA A 1126 -2.06 -14.30 -28.26
C ALA A 1126 -2.42 -12.85 -28.63
N PRO A 1127 -2.92 -12.58 -29.85
CA PRO A 1127 -3.19 -11.22 -30.30
C PRO A 1127 -4.36 -10.59 -29.53
N ALA A 1128 -4.09 -9.47 -28.85
CA ALA A 1128 -5.08 -8.73 -28.07
C ALA A 1128 -6.14 -8.06 -28.96
N ALA A 1129 -7.41 -8.21 -28.58
CA ALA A 1129 -8.55 -7.48 -29.13
C ALA A 1129 -8.70 -6.12 -28.40
N SER A 1130 -8.79 -5.04 -29.17
CA SER A 1130 -8.92 -3.66 -28.67
C SER A 1130 -10.34 -3.38 -28.15
N GLY A 1131 -10.50 -3.32 -26.82
CA GLY A 1131 -11.69 -2.81 -26.13
C GLY A 1131 -11.62 -1.29 -25.93
N GLY A 1132 -12.61 -0.57 -26.47
CA GLY A 1132 -12.63 0.90 -26.52
C GLY A 1132 -12.98 1.57 -25.20
N ALA A 1133 -12.20 2.58 -24.82
CA ALA A 1133 -12.54 3.55 -23.79
C ALA A 1133 -13.65 4.48 -24.29
N VAL A 1134 -14.74 4.60 -23.51
CA VAL A 1134 -15.85 5.52 -23.79
C VAL A 1134 -15.45 6.94 -23.40
N ALA A 1135 -15.22 7.80 -24.39
CA ALA A 1135 -15.03 9.23 -24.18
C ALA A 1135 -16.38 9.92 -23.95
N VAL A 1136 -16.57 10.55 -22.79
CA VAL A 1136 -17.72 11.44 -22.53
C VAL A 1136 -17.40 12.85 -23.04
N ALA A 1137 -18.22 13.36 -23.93
CA ALA A 1137 -18.08 14.67 -24.57
C ALA A 1137 -18.27 15.84 -23.59
N ARG A 1138 -17.37 16.83 -23.64
CA ARG A 1138 -17.49 18.11 -22.93
C ARG A 1138 -18.54 19.00 -23.63
N GLY A 1139 -19.53 19.45 -22.87
CA GLY A 1139 -20.23 20.69 -23.17
C GLY A 1139 -19.47 21.87 -22.56
N GLU A 1140 -19.18 22.89 -23.36
CA GLU A 1140 -18.71 24.20 -22.87
C GLU A 1140 -19.76 24.80 -21.92
N ARG A 1141 -19.37 25.08 -20.67
CA ARG A 1141 -20.08 26.01 -19.78
C ARG A 1141 -19.09 26.91 -19.06
N ALA A 1142 -19.53 28.16 -18.92
CA ALA A 1142 -18.82 29.33 -18.42
C ALA A 1142 -18.25 29.15 -17.00
N GLU A 1143 -17.28 30.01 -16.68
CA GLU A 1143 -16.63 30.20 -15.37
C GLU A 1143 -17.53 29.86 -14.17
N ASP A 1144 -17.18 28.81 -13.41
CA ASP A 1144 -17.90 28.38 -12.22
C ASP A 1144 -17.06 28.69 -10.96
N PRO A 1145 -17.60 29.43 -9.96
CA PRO A 1145 -16.94 29.66 -8.68
C PRO A 1145 -16.93 28.38 -7.82
N VAL A 1146 -15.85 28.16 -7.08
CA VAL A 1146 -15.75 27.06 -6.10
C VAL A 1146 -16.89 27.18 -5.07
N VAL A 1147 -17.71 26.12 -4.92
CA VAL A 1147 -18.81 26.06 -3.93
C VAL A 1147 -18.40 25.17 -2.75
N ILE A 1148 -18.57 25.67 -1.52
CA ILE A 1148 -18.34 24.89 -0.29
C ILE A 1148 -19.61 24.10 0.04
N VAL A 1149 -19.59 22.79 -0.22
CA VAL A 1149 -20.75 21.89 -0.04
C VAL A 1149 -20.70 21.08 1.26
N GLY A 1150 -19.59 21.13 2.01
CA GLY A 1150 -19.41 20.49 3.31
C GLY A 1150 -18.22 21.10 4.05
N MET A 1151 -18.25 21.07 5.38
CA MET A 1151 -17.20 21.57 6.27
C MET A 1151 -17.20 20.75 7.54
N ALA A 1152 -16.01 20.46 8.08
CA ALA A 1152 -15.87 19.93 9.42
C ALA A 1152 -14.68 20.61 10.12
N CYS A 1153 -14.76 20.80 11.44
CA CYS A 1153 -13.73 21.51 12.19
C CYS A 1153 -13.63 21.01 13.65
N ARG A 1154 -12.47 21.25 14.27
CA ARG A 1154 -12.23 21.13 15.71
C ARG A 1154 -11.54 22.39 16.21
N PHE A 1155 -12.14 23.05 17.19
CA PHE A 1155 -11.60 24.24 17.85
C PHE A 1155 -11.67 24.09 19.37
N PRO A 1156 -10.84 24.83 20.14
CA PRO A 1156 -10.89 24.85 21.60
C PRO A 1156 -12.29 25.22 22.14
N GLY A 1157 -12.61 24.78 23.36
CA GLY A 1157 -13.89 25.07 24.02
C GLY A 1157 -15.05 24.19 23.54
N ASP A 1158 -14.78 22.90 23.31
CA ASP A 1158 -15.75 21.91 22.81
C ASP A 1158 -16.40 22.27 21.47
N ALA A 1159 -15.78 23.15 20.67
CA ALA A 1159 -16.23 23.49 19.33
C ALA A 1159 -15.78 22.43 18.32
N ASP A 1160 -16.30 21.23 18.50
CA ASP A 1160 -16.05 20.05 17.67
C ASP A 1160 -16.95 19.95 16.44
N THR A 1161 -17.82 20.94 16.19
CA THR A 1161 -18.60 21.03 14.96
C THR A 1161 -18.70 22.47 14.46
N PRO A 1162 -18.90 22.70 13.15
CA PRO A 1162 -19.26 24.01 12.59
C PRO A 1162 -20.40 24.71 13.34
N GLU A 1163 -21.42 23.99 13.78
CA GLU A 1163 -22.57 24.54 14.50
C GLU A 1163 -22.23 24.96 15.93
N ARG A 1164 -21.33 24.22 16.61
CA ARG A 1164 -20.81 24.58 17.93
C ARG A 1164 -19.79 25.70 17.84
N PHE A 1165 -18.95 25.71 16.81
CA PHE A 1165 -18.07 26.82 16.49
C PHE A 1165 -18.86 28.10 16.23
N TRP A 1166 -19.95 28.03 15.47
CA TRP A 1166 -20.82 29.18 15.24
C TRP A 1166 -21.47 29.68 16.53
N ARG A 1167 -21.90 28.79 17.42
CA ARG A 1167 -22.42 29.15 18.75
C ARG A 1167 -21.34 29.80 19.61
N LEU A 1168 -20.14 29.24 19.67
CA LEU A 1168 -18.99 29.81 20.37
C LEU A 1168 -18.73 31.26 19.94
N LEU A 1169 -18.75 31.52 18.63
CA LEU A 1169 -18.60 32.86 18.06
C LEU A 1169 -19.78 33.78 18.39
N ALA A 1170 -21.02 33.29 18.25
CA ALA A 1170 -22.23 34.08 18.48
C ALA A 1170 -22.41 34.47 19.96
N ASP A 1171 -22.03 33.56 20.86
CA ASP A 1171 -22.14 33.73 22.31
C ASP A 1171 -20.93 34.47 22.90
N GLY A 1172 -19.88 34.71 22.10
CA GLY A 1172 -18.65 35.37 22.55
C GLY A 1172 -17.90 34.58 23.63
N THR A 1173 -17.95 33.26 23.56
CA THR A 1173 -17.37 32.37 24.58
C THR A 1173 -15.83 32.37 24.48
N ASP A 1174 -15.17 32.60 25.61
CA ASP A 1174 -13.70 32.47 25.73
C ASP A 1174 -13.31 30.99 25.87
N ALA A 1175 -12.45 30.51 24.98
CA ALA A 1175 -11.99 29.13 24.92
C ALA A 1175 -10.56 28.92 25.46
N MET A 1176 -9.99 29.95 26.10
CA MET A 1176 -8.68 29.88 26.73
C MET A 1176 -8.76 29.18 28.09
N GLY A 1177 -7.94 28.16 28.29
CA GLY A 1177 -7.93 27.34 29.51
C GLY A 1177 -6.52 26.98 29.97
N PRO A 1178 -6.37 26.32 31.13
CA PRO A 1178 -5.07 25.85 31.61
C PRO A 1178 -4.45 24.82 30.65
N PHE A 1179 -3.13 24.66 30.69
CA PHE A 1179 -2.45 23.62 29.90
C PHE A 1179 -2.95 22.22 30.26
N PRO A 1180 -3.13 21.34 29.26
CA PRO A 1180 -3.64 19.99 29.47
C PRO A 1180 -2.65 19.11 30.23
N GLN A 1181 -3.16 18.31 31.17
CA GLN A 1181 -2.37 17.39 32.00
C GLN A 1181 -2.18 16.01 31.35
N ASP A 1182 -2.91 15.73 30.26
CA ASP A 1182 -2.96 14.43 29.58
C ASP A 1182 -1.95 14.31 28.42
N ARG A 1183 -0.91 15.14 28.40
CA ARG A 1183 0.13 15.16 27.35
C ARG A 1183 1.53 14.78 27.85
N ASP A 1184 1.61 14.26 29.08
CA ASP A 1184 2.85 13.89 29.77
C ASP A 1184 3.87 15.05 29.83
N TRP A 1185 3.37 16.28 29.84
CA TRP A 1185 4.18 17.49 30.02
C TRP A 1185 4.49 17.69 31.50
N ASP A 1186 5.76 17.92 31.83
CA ASP A 1186 6.15 18.39 33.16
C ASP A 1186 5.85 19.89 33.27
N LEU A 1187 4.61 20.21 33.66
CA LEU A 1187 4.11 21.59 33.73
C LEU A 1187 4.87 22.43 34.78
N ASP A 1188 5.36 21.81 35.85
CA ASP A 1188 6.17 22.47 36.88
C ASP A 1188 7.57 22.79 36.34
N ALA A 1189 8.12 21.92 35.49
CA ALA A 1189 9.35 22.18 34.75
C ALA A 1189 9.16 23.07 33.51
N LEU A 1190 7.93 23.42 33.12
CA LEU A 1190 7.65 24.32 31.99
C LEU A 1190 7.29 25.72 32.45
N TYR A 1191 6.66 25.90 33.61
CA TYR A 1191 6.28 27.24 34.08
C TYR A 1191 7.46 28.00 34.69
N ASP A 1192 7.58 29.28 34.36
CA ASP A 1192 8.39 30.25 35.10
C ASP A 1192 7.67 31.62 35.09
N PRO A 1193 7.38 32.23 36.25
CA PRO A 1193 6.67 33.51 36.30
C PRO A 1193 7.45 34.67 35.64
N GLU A 1194 8.75 34.51 35.38
CA GLU A 1194 9.58 35.49 34.68
C GLU A 1194 9.56 35.26 33.14
N PRO A 1195 9.02 36.20 32.34
CA PRO A 1195 8.98 36.07 30.89
C PRO A 1195 10.39 36.06 30.26
N GLY A 1196 10.58 35.24 29.22
CA GLY A 1196 11.80 35.25 28.39
C GLY A 1196 12.87 34.21 28.76
N LYS A 1197 12.61 33.35 29.73
CA LYS A 1197 13.52 32.25 30.10
C LYS A 1197 13.40 31.09 29.11
N ALA A 1198 14.52 30.74 28.47
CA ALA A 1198 14.56 29.69 27.45
C ALA A 1198 14.06 28.34 27.99
N GLY A 1199 13.17 27.69 27.23
CA GLY A 1199 12.55 26.41 27.62
C GLY A 1199 11.45 26.51 28.68
N ARG A 1200 11.05 27.72 29.10
CA ARG A 1200 9.98 27.97 30.07
C ARG A 1200 8.91 28.90 29.49
N THR A 1201 7.68 28.76 29.97
CA THR A 1201 6.53 29.61 29.65
C THR A 1201 6.12 30.45 30.86
N SER A 1202 5.81 31.72 30.64
CA SER A 1202 5.26 32.63 31.67
C SER A 1202 3.74 32.61 31.77
N THR A 1203 3.09 31.82 30.92
CA THR A 1203 1.65 31.55 30.96
C THR A 1203 1.39 30.06 30.98
N LEU A 1204 0.43 29.64 31.78
CA LEU A 1204 -0.13 28.28 31.76
C LEU A 1204 -1.51 28.26 31.09
N VAL A 1205 -1.87 29.30 30.35
CA VAL A 1205 -3.16 29.44 29.68
C VAL A 1205 -3.00 29.42 28.16
N GLY A 1206 -3.78 28.58 27.48
CA GLY A 1206 -3.77 28.39 26.03
C GLY A 1206 -5.10 27.82 25.52
N GLY A 1207 -5.32 27.85 24.20
CA GLY A 1207 -6.45 27.18 23.56
C GLY A 1207 -6.04 25.79 23.10
N PHE A 1208 -6.60 24.74 23.70
CA PHE A 1208 -6.24 23.34 23.41
C PHE A 1208 -7.44 22.55 22.89
N LEU A 1209 -7.16 21.56 22.04
CA LEU A 1209 -8.13 20.54 21.65
C LEU A 1209 -8.14 19.42 22.68
N ASP A 1210 -9.33 19.02 23.09
CA ASP A 1210 -9.56 17.81 23.89
C ASP A 1210 -9.51 16.56 23.00
N GLY A 1211 -9.14 15.41 23.60
CA GLY A 1211 -9.06 14.14 22.87
C GLY A 1211 -8.02 14.12 21.74
N PHE A 1212 -7.01 14.99 21.78
CA PHE A 1212 -6.01 15.13 20.71
C PHE A 1212 -5.24 13.84 20.39
N ALA A 1213 -5.06 12.97 21.38
CA ALA A 1213 -4.40 11.67 21.21
C ALA A 1213 -5.37 10.56 20.79
N ASP A 1214 -6.67 10.83 20.76
CA ASP A 1214 -7.70 9.83 20.49
C ASP A 1214 -7.91 9.68 18.98
N PHE A 1215 -7.90 8.43 18.50
CA PHE A 1215 -8.07 8.14 17.08
C PHE A 1215 -8.76 6.79 16.90
N ASP A 1216 -9.58 6.63 15.85
CA ASP A 1216 -10.09 5.34 15.41
C ASP A 1216 -9.35 4.86 14.15
N PRO A 1217 -8.20 4.16 14.30
CA PRO A 1217 -7.41 3.74 13.15
C PRO A 1217 -8.09 2.62 12.35
N GLY A 1218 -9.02 1.88 12.95
CA GLY A 1218 -9.71 0.77 12.29
C GLY A 1218 -10.57 1.24 11.12
N VAL A 1219 -11.12 2.46 11.17
CA VAL A 1219 -11.91 3.03 10.07
C VAL A 1219 -11.08 3.26 8.81
N PHE A 1220 -9.82 3.63 9.00
CA PHE A 1220 -8.86 3.95 7.95
C PHE A 1220 -7.95 2.77 7.60
N THR A 1221 -8.21 1.58 8.18
CA THR A 1221 -7.39 0.37 7.95
C THR A 1221 -5.93 0.54 8.42
N ILE A 1222 -5.72 1.42 9.38
CA ILE A 1222 -4.42 1.72 10.01
C ILE A 1222 -4.24 0.80 11.21
N SER A 1223 -3.02 0.27 11.40
CA SER A 1223 -2.76 -0.59 12.56
C SER A 1223 -2.62 0.24 13.86
N PRO A 1224 -2.94 -0.30 15.05
CA PRO A 1224 -2.70 0.38 16.33
C PRO A 1224 -1.24 0.84 16.52
N ARG A 1225 -0.27 0.12 15.95
CA ARG A 1225 1.16 0.43 16.05
C ARG A 1225 1.53 1.62 15.18
N GLU A 1226 1.01 1.68 13.96
CA GLU A 1226 1.17 2.83 13.06
C GLU A 1226 0.45 4.06 13.63
N ALA A 1227 -0.79 3.87 14.10
CA ALA A 1227 -1.57 4.89 14.78
C ALA A 1227 -0.83 5.52 15.95
N LEU A 1228 0.01 4.76 16.68
CA LEU A 1228 0.86 5.28 17.76
C LEU A 1228 1.96 6.22 17.26
N ALA A 1229 2.55 5.93 16.09
CA ALA A 1229 3.66 6.68 15.49
C ALA A 1229 3.22 7.85 14.60
N MET A 1230 1.97 7.88 14.13
CA MET A 1230 1.43 8.96 13.31
C MET A 1230 1.41 10.30 14.05
N ASP A 1231 1.62 11.42 13.35
CA ASP A 1231 1.37 12.75 13.92
C ASP A 1231 -0.12 12.88 14.28
N PRO A 1232 -0.49 13.30 15.50
CA PRO A 1232 -1.90 13.47 15.86
C PRO A 1232 -2.69 14.44 14.96
N GLN A 1233 -2.02 15.41 14.31
CA GLN A 1233 -2.65 16.28 13.31
C GLN A 1233 -3.08 15.51 12.05
N GLN A 1234 -2.31 14.51 11.63
CA GLN A 1234 -2.68 13.64 10.50
C GLN A 1234 -3.89 12.79 10.87
N ARG A 1235 -3.94 12.27 12.10
CA ARG A 1235 -5.07 11.49 12.63
C ARG A 1235 -6.35 12.32 12.65
N LEU A 1236 -6.27 13.55 13.16
CA LEU A 1236 -7.39 14.50 13.13
C LEU A 1236 -7.81 14.81 11.70
N LEU A 1237 -6.87 15.06 10.79
CA LEU A 1237 -7.18 15.36 9.39
C LEU A 1237 -7.95 14.21 8.71
N LEU A 1238 -7.60 12.95 8.98
CA LEU A 1238 -8.32 11.79 8.43
C LEU A 1238 -9.77 11.73 8.89
N GLU A 1239 -10.01 11.88 10.20
CA GLU A 1239 -11.38 11.92 10.74
C GLU A 1239 -12.15 13.14 10.22
N MET A 1240 -11.49 14.30 10.11
CA MET A 1240 -12.11 15.53 9.58
C MET A 1240 -12.46 15.43 8.10
N ALA A 1241 -11.63 14.78 7.29
CA ALA A 1241 -11.89 14.55 5.88
C ALA A 1241 -13.12 13.65 5.71
N TRP A 1242 -13.18 12.54 6.45
CA TRP A 1242 -14.34 11.64 6.47
C TRP A 1242 -15.62 12.39 6.88
N GLU A 1243 -15.56 13.14 7.97
CA GLU A 1243 -16.69 13.94 8.46
C GLU A 1243 -17.16 14.98 7.43
N THR A 1244 -16.22 15.60 6.72
CA THR A 1244 -16.54 16.61 5.69
C THR A 1244 -17.35 16.00 4.56
N PHE A 1245 -16.98 14.81 4.08
CA PHE A 1245 -17.73 14.09 3.04
C PHE A 1245 -19.13 13.68 3.54
N GLU A 1246 -19.24 13.12 4.75
CA GLU A 1246 -20.54 12.73 5.32
C GLU A 1246 -21.48 13.93 5.52
N ARG A 1247 -20.94 15.09 5.91
CA ARG A 1247 -21.69 16.36 6.02
C ARG A 1247 -22.09 16.92 4.66
N ALA A 1248 -21.25 16.73 3.63
CA ALA A 1248 -21.61 17.04 2.25
C ALA A 1248 -22.68 16.08 1.70
N GLY A 1249 -22.98 14.99 2.41
CA GLY A 1249 -23.90 13.95 1.97
C GLY A 1249 -23.31 13.06 0.86
N ILE A 1250 -21.99 12.96 0.80
CA ILE A 1250 -21.24 12.17 -0.18
C ILE A 1250 -20.71 10.92 0.54
N ASP A 1251 -20.96 9.74 -0.02
CA ASP A 1251 -20.24 8.53 0.38
C ASP A 1251 -18.76 8.66 -0.04
N PRO A 1252 -17.80 8.68 0.92
CA PRO A 1252 -16.38 8.80 0.59
C PRO A 1252 -15.89 7.69 -0.37
N ARG A 1253 -16.48 6.49 -0.32
CA ARG A 1253 -16.06 5.34 -1.15
C ARG A 1253 -16.47 5.50 -2.62
N ALA A 1254 -17.52 6.26 -2.91
CA ALA A 1254 -17.99 6.48 -4.28
C ALA A 1254 -17.03 7.34 -5.13
N LEU A 1255 -16.06 8.01 -4.50
CA LEU A 1255 -15.08 8.85 -5.18
C LEU A 1255 -13.84 8.08 -5.66
N ARG A 1256 -13.68 6.82 -5.25
CA ARG A 1256 -12.52 5.98 -5.58
C ARG A 1256 -12.35 5.82 -7.09
N GLY A 1257 -11.17 6.16 -7.61
CA GLY A 1257 -10.86 6.05 -9.05
C GLY A 1257 -11.40 7.21 -9.89
N SER A 1258 -11.96 8.24 -9.25
CA SER A 1258 -12.34 9.49 -9.91
C SER A 1258 -11.15 10.45 -9.97
N ARG A 1259 -11.31 11.59 -10.66
CA ARG A 1259 -10.31 12.67 -10.67
C ARG A 1259 -10.07 13.32 -9.30
N THR A 1260 -10.87 12.99 -8.28
CA THR A 1260 -10.69 13.49 -6.91
C THR A 1260 -9.75 12.62 -6.06
N GLY A 1261 -9.28 11.48 -6.61
CA GLY A 1261 -8.40 10.53 -5.93
C GLY A 1261 -8.84 9.09 -6.13
#